data_AF-A0A0C4F6J1-F1
#
_entry.id   AF-A0A0C4F6J1-F1
#
_cell.length_a   1.000
_cell.length_b   1.000
_cell.length_c   1.000
_cell.angle_alpha   90.00
_cell.angle_beta   90.00
_cell.angle_gamma   90.00
#
_symmetry.space_group_name_H-M   'P 1'
#
loop_
_entity.id
_entity.type
_entity.pdbx_description
1 polymer ?
#
loop_
_entity_poly.entity_id
_entity_poly.type
_entity_poly.pdbx_seq_one_letter_code
_entity_poly.pdbx_strand_id
1 'polypeptide(L)'
;MASATFHLGFLGAPARKVNPATSLSRTFEQFRKKSEATHPTPDSPELAERNRFLDLHAGHKDAAQLFGKLLDTAGLEKVREHNNQLASVFRYLDLSARKQGSVSKEWRHFTQGRKGSLDHLKEELELTDEADRDKINTLIRRAHFVRFPDVDASTMTEDQMLAALDGSTASAANELKPVDSIQWAADIVRRGFDAEYQRHDVIVAPTLEKLQRFAGQWKRDKYKAPYTLIIGPTMSGKTRLLKELAKHVCVAYICLRPPGSTGQPPRSELAKHFFPDLKAGQDLETHYSYLLAAILNTASEFFSRPDIGARSLKDRLAAWFDYSFQLDKIPKAEYNANVEKEMKSIEANGMQPIQFLGAAAMRMSQSVGFEGVGGLKMLLAIDEAGNLVNQIDEKLRIPYFRIFRRVLSHIPVKTGFFGLVTDTTSRVANFNPALTRDPSLRYLGLGVDLFPPIYQISSIDVFVPKAPSSWDELLSAERLFSYGSPFYGLYFKGYMEGIMKDQPGTVVEYISSIAEAKLVCSSGAVSTEAMKLSPSQYFAILGSVIQTRVSSYSPMNTELVASHAAHCMFIDSAREMVVSDYPPQFVYALAANRILASDETHWIKCINLLAVAKPRQFLVTEPIRSPMDIQCDWQISSKP
;
A
#
# COMPACT_ATOMS: atom_id res chain seq x y z
N MET A 1 -44.37 -5.14 -33.82
CA MET A 1 -45.06 -6.44 -33.75
C MET A 1 -44.04 -7.54 -33.92
N ALA A 2 -44.27 -8.67 -33.23
CA ALA A 2 -43.46 -9.90 -33.18
C ALA A 2 -42.14 -9.83 -32.39
N SER A 3 -42.27 -10.04 -31.06
CA SER A 3 -41.22 -10.57 -30.19
C SER A 3 -41.45 -12.08 -30.09
N ALA A 4 -40.42 -12.90 -30.34
CA ALA A 4 -40.46 -14.34 -30.18
C ALA A 4 -39.58 -14.74 -28.99
N THR A 5 -40.24 -15.11 -27.90
CA THR A 5 -39.63 -15.64 -26.67
C THR A 5 -39.77 -17.15 -26.69
N PHE A 6 -38.64 -17.88 -26.64
CA PHE A 6 -38.62 -19.33 -26.48
C PHE A 6 -38.69 -19.71 -25.00
N HIS A 7 -39.65 -20.58 -24.67
CA HIS A 7 -39.79 -21.26 -23.38
C HIS A 7 -38.94 -22.53 -23.36
N LEU A 8 -38.21 -22.77 -22.26
CA LEU A 8 -37.89 -24.10 -21.77
C LEU A 8 -38.50 -24.27 -20.38
N GLY A 9 -39.34 -25.30 -20.23
CA GLY A 9 -39.95 -25.69 -18.96
C GLY A 9 -39.24 -26.90 -18.34
N PHE A 10 -39.25 -26.94 -17.01
CA PHE A 10 -39.15 -28.17 -16.23
C PHE A 10 -40.20 -28.11 -15.09
N LEU A 11 -40.98 -29.20 -14.98
CA LEU A 11 -42.02 -29.52 -13.99
C LEU A 11 -41.39 -29.82 -12.60
N GLY A 12 -42.01 -29.70 -11.42
CA GLY A 12 -43.38 -29.35 -11.00
C GLY A 12 -43.59 -29.67 -9.49
N ALA A 13 -44.43 -28.88 -8.78
CA ALA A 13 -45.30 -29.21 -7.61
C ALA A 13 -45.81 -27.91 -6.93
N PRO A 14 -46.98 -27.90 -6.25
CA PRO A 14 -47.94 -26.77 -6.29
C PRO A 14 -47.74 -25.69 -5.21
N ALA A 15 -47.90 -24.42 -5.60
CA ALA A 15 -47.89 -23.28 -4.69
C ALA A 15 -49.24 -23.13 -3.94
N ARG A 16 -49.20 -23.22 -2.61
CA ARG A 16 -50.28 -22.78 -1.71
C ARG A 16 -50.39 -21.25 -1.80
N LYS A 17 -51.54 -20.71 -2.21
CA LYS A 17 -51.81 -19.26 -2.15
C LYS A 17 -51.82 -18.80 -0.69
N VAL A 18 -50.80 -18.03 -0.30
CA VAL A 18 -50.79 -17.29 0.97
C VAL A 18 -50.92 -15.81 0.63
N ASN A 19 -51.93 -15.16 1.21
CA ASN A 19 -52.26 -13.76 0.98
C ASN A 19 -51.22 -12.87 1.72
N PRO A 20 -50.47 -11.97 1.04
CA PRO A 20 -49.32 -11.27 1.64
C PRO A 20 -49.68 -10.32 2.80
N ALA A 21 -50.91 -9.83 2.83
CA ALA A 21 -51.34 -8.83 3.80
C ALA A 21 -51.56 -9.38 5.22
N THR A 22 -51.98 -10.63 5.37
CA THR A 22 -52.26 -11.25 6.69
C THR A 22 -51.04 -11.90 7.33
N SER A 23 -50.02 -12.25 6.55
CA SER A 23 -48.74 -12.74 7.09
C SER A 23 -47.93 -11.59 7.69
N LEU A 24 -47.89 -10.44 7.02
CA LEU A 24 -47.13 -9.28 7.50
C LEU A 24 -47.71 -8.67 8.78
N SER A 25 -49.03 -8.68 8.98
CA SER A 25 -49.62 -8.12 10.22
C SER A 25 -49.32 -9.01 11.45
N ARG A 26 -49.36 -10.34 11.30
CA ARG A 26 -48.98 -11.27 12.38
C ARG A 26 -47.50 -11.22 12.71
N THR A 27 -46.64 -11.05 11.70
CA THR A 27 -45.20 -10.88 11.92
C THR A 27 -44.89 -9.52 12.56
N PHE A 28 -45.59 -8.45 12.19
CA PHE A 28 -45.44 -7.13 12.84
C PHE A 28 -45.98 -7.10 14.28
N GLU A 29 -47.08 -7.78 14.59
CA GLU A 29 -47.55 -7.90 15.98
C GLU A 29 -46.63 -8.80 16.83
N GLN A 30 -46.03 -9.85 16.26
CA GLN A 30 -45.00 -10.64 16.94
C GLN A 30 -43.70 -9.86 17.14
N PHE A 31 -43.31 -9.01 16.19
CA PHE A 31 -42.15 -8.12 16.34
C PHE A 31 -42.42 -7.00 17.35
N ARG A 32 -43.64 -6.44 17.38
CA ARG A 32 -44.05 -5.42 18.36
C ARG A 32 -44.16 -5.98 19.77
N LYS A 33 -44.69 -7.20 19.94
CA LYS A 33 -44.65 -7.90 21.24
C LYS A 33 -43.24 -8.32 21.66
N LYS A 34 -42.31 -8.54 20.72
CA LYS A 34 -40.88 -8.75 21.03
C LYS A 34 -40.16 -7.45 21.40
N SER A 35 -40.49 -6.31 20.79
CA SER A 35 -39.88 -5.02 21.11
C SER A 35 -40.44 -4.38 22.39
N GLU A 36 -41.70 -4.69 22.75
CA GLU A 36 -42.30 -4.28 24.03
C GLU A 36 -41.84 -5.20 25.19
N ALA A 37 -41.11 -6.29 24.93
CA ALA A 37 -40.52 -7.18 25.93
C ALA A 37 -39.06 -6.86 26.30
N THR A 38 -38.47 -5.80 25.73
CA THR A 38 -37.09 -5.35 26.04
C THR A 38 -37.07 -4.10 26.90
N HIS A 39 -37.85 -4.08 27.98
CA HIS A 39 -37.45 -3.35 29.17
C HIS A 39 -36.77 -4.36 30.10
N PRO A 40 -35.44 -4.26 30.35
CA PRO A 40 -34.78 -5.16 31.27
C PRO A 40 -35.46 -5.01 32.64
N THR A 41 -36.00 -6.10 33.15
CA THR A 41 -36.39 -6.18 34.56
C THR A 41 -35.18 -5.80 35.42
N PRO A 42 -35.38 -5.10 36.56
CA PRO A 42 -34.30 -4.54 37.38
C PRO A 42 -33.20 -5.53 37.78
N ASP A 43 -33.49 -6.84 37.75
CA ASP A 43 -32.60 -7.93 38.17
C ASP A 43 -32.18 -8.88 37.03
N SER A 44 -31.93 -8.37 35.81
CA SER A 44 -31.36 -9.23 34.75
C SER A 44 -29.82 -9.35 34.88
N PRO A 45 -29.23 -10.56 34.73
CA PRO A 45 -27.78 -10.77 34.79
C PRO A 45 -26.99 -9.91 33.78
N GLU A 46 -27.61 -9.58 32.65
CA GLU A 46 -27.04 -8.71 31.62
C GLU A 46 -26.92 -7.26 32.10
N LEU A 47 -27.94 -6.73 32.78
CA LEU A 47 -27.92 -5.36 33.31
C LEU A 47 -26.85 -5.21 34.41
N ALA A 48 -26.68 -6.24 35.25
CA ALA A 48 -25.61 -6.28 36.24
C ALA A 48 -24.21 -6.24 35.60
N GLU A 49 -23.97 -7.07 34.58
CA GLU A 49 -22.68 -7.07 33.85
C GLU A 49 -22.47 -5.79 33.04
N ARG A 50 -23.54 -5.18 32.53
CA ARG A 50 -23.49 -3.88 31.86
C ARG A 50 -23.00 -2.79 32.81
N ASN A 51 -23.57 -2.71 34.02
CA ASN A 51 -23.17 -1.69 34.99
C ASN A 51 -21.71 -1.87 35.43
N ARG A 52 -21.30 -3.11 35.72
CA ARG A 52 -19.89 -3.43 36.02
C ARG A 52 -18.95 -3.05 34.88
N PHE A 53 -19.34 -3.31 33.64
CA PHE A 53 -18.55 -2.95 32.47
C PHE A 53 -18.38 -1.43 32.35
N LEU A 54 -19.46 -0.66 32.55
CA LEU A 54 -19.45 0.81 32.51
C LEU A 54 -18.51 1.39 33.56
N ASP A 55 -18.49 0.84 34.76
CA ASP A 55 -17.58 1.26 35.83
C ASP A 55 -16.12 0.98 35.45
N LEU A 56 -15.83 -0.22 34.94
CA LEU A 56 -14.50 -0.63 34.48
C LEU A 56 -14.00 0.17 33.26
N HIS A 57 -14.92 0.76 32.49
CA HIS A 57 -14.62 1.48 31.26
C HIS A 57 -15.01 2.96 31.33
N ALA A 58 -15.16 3.54 32.53
CA ALA A 58 -15.64 4.91 32.74
C ALA A 58 -14.83 5.99 31.96
N GLY A 59 -13.56 5.72 31.66
CA GLY A 59 -12.75 6.60 30.81
C GLY A 59 -13.19 6.68 29.35
N HIS A 60 -13.86 5.65 28.82
CA HIS A 60 -14.28 5.55 27.41
C HIS A 60 -15.50 6.43 27.13
N LYS A 61 -15.46 7.21 26.05
CA LYS A 61 -16.55 8.15 25.69
C LYS A 61 -17.88 7.44 25.40
N ASP A 62 -17.85 6.21 24.89
CA ASP A 62 -19.03 5.44 24.48
C ASP A 62 -19.06 4.03 25.10
N ALA A 63 -18.74 3.91 26.40
CA ALA A 63 -18.64 2.62 27.10
C ALA A 63 -19.91 1.74 26.96
N ALA A 64 -21.10 2.34 26.91
CA ALA A 64 -22.36 1.61 26.70
C ALA A 64 -22.49 0.99 25.31
N GLN A 65 -22.03 1.70 24.27
CA GLN A 65 -22.00 1.15 22.91
C GLN A 65 -20.93 0.07 22.77
N LEU A 66 -19.79 0.25 23.44
CA LEU A 66 -18.73 -0.75 23.49
C LEU A 66 -19.22 -2.04 24.16
N PHE A 67 -19.94 -1.96 25.28
CA PHE A 67 -20.57 -3.12 25.91
C PHE A 67 -21.52 -3.84 24.94
N GLY A 68 -22.41 -3.11 24.26
CA GLY A 68 -23.32 -3.69 23.27
C GLY A 68 -22.57 -4.43 22.16
N LYS A 69 -21.51 -3.82 21.62
CA LYS A 69 -20.65 -4.46 20.61
C LYS A 69 -20.01 -5.76 21.11
N LEU A 70 -19.44 -5.76 22.32
CA LEU A 70 -18.80 -6.95 22.89
C LEU A 70 -19.82 -8.05 23.19
N LEU A 71 -21.01 -7.68 23.68
CA LEU A 71 -22.11 -8.60 23.94
C LEU A 71 -22.60 -9.27 22.64
N ASP A 72 -22.82 -8.49 21.60
CA ASP A 72 -23.26 -8.99 20.28
C ASP A 72 -22.21 -9.90 19.63
N THR A 73 -20.92 -9.61 19.83
CA THR A 73 -19.82 -10.32 19.18
C THR A 73 -19.39 -11.59 19.92
N ALA A 74 -19.24 -11.49 21.25
CA ALA A 74 -18.58 -12.51 22.06
C ALA A 74 -19.55 -13.26 23.00
N GLY A 75 -20.77 -12.75 23.17
CA GLY A 75 -21.76 -13.28 24.09
C GLY A 75 -21.52 -12.89 25.56
N LEU A 76 -22.57 -12.99 26.38
CA LEU A 76 -22.59 -12.52 27.77
C LEU A 76 -21.53 -13.18 28.66
N GLU A 77 -21.26 -14.48 28.47
CA GLU A 77 -20.29 -15.21 29.28
C GLU A 77 -18.85 -14.69 29.10
N LYS A 78 -18.44 -14.36 27.87
CA LYS A 78 -17.11 -13.78 27.63
C LYS A 78 -16.98 -12.35 28.17
N VAL A 79 -18.07 -11.58 28.12
CA VAL A 79 -18.11 -10.22 28.73
C VAL A 79 -18.02 -10.32 30.25
N ARG A 80 -18.72 -11.28 30.86
CA ARG A 80 -18.62 -11.56 32.30
C ARG A 80 -17.20 -11.98 32.70
N GLU A 81 -16.58 -12.89 31.94
CA GLU A 81 -15.19 -13.30 32.18
C GLU A 81 -14.24 -12.10 32.09
N HIS A 82 -14.43 -11.25 31.08
CA HIS A 82 -13.65 -10.03 30.91
C HIS A 82 -13.79 -9.10 32.12
N ASN A 83 -15.02 -8.82 32.57
CA ASN A 83 -15.29 -7.97 33.72
C ASN A 83 -14.64 -8.52 35.00
N ASN A 84 -14.73 -9.83 35.23
CA ASN A 84 -14.15 -10.48 36.41
C ASN A 84 -12.63 -10.36 36.44
N GLN A 85 -11.96 -10.63 35.32
CA GLN A 85 -10.51 -10.60 35.24
C GLN A 85 -9.95 -9.17 35.24
N LEU A 86 -10.67 -8.21 34.67
CA LEU A 86 -10.25 -6.81 34.72
C LEU A 86 -10.44 -6.23 36.12
N ALA A 87 -11.56 -6.53 36.79
CA ALA A 87 -11.81 -6.09 38.16
C ALA A 87 -10.78 -6.65 39.16
N SER A 88 -10.33 -7.91 38.99
CA SER A 88 -9.33 -8.52 39.88
C SER A 88 -7.95 -7.86 39.77
N VAL A 89 -7.63 -7.28 38.62
CA VAL A 89 -6.38 -6.53 38.41
C VAL A 89 -6.51 -5.08 38.88
N PHE A 90 -7.61 -4.40 38.57
CA PHE A 90 -7.79 -2.99 38.94
C PHE A 90 -7.97 -2.75 40.43
N ARG A 91 -8.62 -3.69 41.13
CA ARG A 91 -8.93 -3.58 42.57
C ARG A 91 -9.43 -2.19 42.96
N TYR A 92 -10.39 -1.64 42.20
CA TYR A 92 -10.78 -0.24 42.33
C TYR A 92 -11.18 0.18 43.75
N LEU A 93 -11.74 -0.74 44.55
CA LEU A 93 -12.11 -0.51 45.95
C LEU A 93 -10.90 -0.15 46.84
N ASP A 94 -9.69 -0.55 46.46
CA ASP A 94 -8.45 -0.29 47.17
C ASP A 94 -7.77 1.03 46.72
N LEU A 95 -8.32 1.68 45.68
CA LEU A 95 -7.75 2.88 45.06
C LEU A 95 -8.53 4.15 45.44
N SER A 96 -7.80 5.24 45.71
CA SER A 96 -8.42 6.57 45.87
C SER A 96 -9.15 7.01 44.60
N ALA A 97 -10.19 7.84 44.73
CA ALA A 97 -10.96 8.37 43.59
C ALA A 97 -10.07 9.04 42.51
N ARG A 98 -8.96 9.69 42.92
CA ARG A 98 -7.99 10.27 42.00
C ARG A 98 -7.23 9.20 41.21
N LYS A 99 -6.78 8.12 41.86
CA LYS A 99 -6.11 6.98 41.21
C LYS A 99 -7.08 6.22 40.29
N GLN A 100 -8.34 6.01 40.70
CA GLN A 100 -9.37 5.40 39.85
C GLN A 100 -9.57 6.15 38.53
N GLY A 101 -9.58 7.50 38.58
CA GLY A 101 -9.64 8.34 37.38
C GLY A 101 -8.41 8.22 36.49
N SER A 102 -7.21 8.13 37.07
CA SER A 102 -5.95 7.95 36.32
C SER A 102 -5.91 6.58 35.63
N VAL A 103 -6.19 5.50 36.37
CA VAL A 103 -6.27 4.13 35.84
C VAL A 103 -7.32 4.05 34.72
N SER A 104 -8.50 4.63 34.89
CA SER A 104 -9.54 4.63 33.85
C SER A 104 -9.10 5.35 32.57
N LYS A 105 -8.34 6.43 32.71
CA LYS A 105 -7.79 7.21 31.59
C LYS A 105 -6.70 6.43 30.85
N GLU A 106 -5.75 5.85 31.57
CA GLU A 106 -4.63 5.12 30.97
C GLU A 106 -5.09 3.75 30.42
N TRP A 107 -6.07 3.09 31.06
CA TRP A 107 -6.73 1.90 30.50
C TRP A 107 -7.33 2.18 29.12
N ARG A 108 -8.11 3.27 28.99
CA ARG A 108 -8.62 3.70 27.69
C ARG A 108 -7.50 3.97 26.69
N HIS A 109 -6.41 4.61 27.10
CA HIS A 109 -5.30 4.88 26.21
C HIS A 109 -4.64 3.59 25.71
N PHE A 110 -4.55 2.59 26.57
CA PHE A 110 -4.00 1.29 26.26
C PHE A 110 -4.90 0.49 25.32
N THR A 111 -6.20 0.42 25.59
CA THR A 111 -7.17 -0.21 24.65
C THR A 111 -7.23 0.49 23.30
N GLN A 112 -6.90 1.80 23.23
CA GLN A 112 -6.81 2.57 21.99
C GLN A 112 -5.42 2.50 21.31
N GLY A 113 -4.42 1.86 21.93
CA GLY A 113 -3.10 1.66 21.32
C GLY A 113 -2.19 2.87 21.34
N ARG A 114 -2.31 3.73 22.36
CA ARG A 114 -1.38 4.85 22.52
C ARG A 114 -0.05 4.33 23.05
N LYS A 115 1.04 4.65 22.37
CA LYS A 115 2.39 4.22 22.80
C LYS A 115 2.72 4.68 24.23
N GLY A 116 3.32 3.79 25.02
CA GLY A 116 3.71 4.03 26.42
C GLY A 116 2.55 3.98 27.43
N SER A 117 1.32 3.71 26.98
CA SER A 117 0.16 3.65 27.89
C SER A 117 0.15 2.43 28.80
N LEU A 118 0.75 1.30 28.39
CA LEU A 118 0.93 0.14 29.29
C LEU A 118 1.89 0.45 30.43
N ASP A 119 3.00 1.14 30.15
CA ASP A 119 3.98 1.50 31.17
C ASP A 119 3.37 2.46 32.20
N HIS A 120 2.65 3.49 31.75
CA HIS A 120 1.91 4.37 32.65
C HIS A 120 0.81 3.64 33.42
N LEU A 121 0.13 2.68 32.80
CA LEU A 121 -0.88 1.86 33.49
C LEU A 121 -0.24 0.96 34.56
N LYS A 122 0.96 0.42 34.30
CA LYS A 122 1.74 -0.34 35.29
C LYS A 122 2.17 0.54 36.45
N GLU A 123 2.63 1.76 36.18
CA GLU A 123 3.00 2.73 37.23
C GLU A 123 1.81 3.08 38.13
N GLU A 124 0.64 3.36 37.54
CA GLU A 124 -0.58 3.70 38.30
C GLU A 124 -1.13 2.53 39.13
N LEU A 125 -0.92 1.30 38.66
CA LEU A 125 -1.31 0.06 39.35
C LEU A 125 -0.19 -0.54 40.22
N GLU A 126 0.97 0.11 40.30
CA GLU A 126 2.15 -0.32 41.06
C GLU A 126 2.61 -1.76 40.68
N LEU A 127 2.57 -2.10 39.39
CA LEU A 127 2.92 -3.43 38.86
C LEU A 127 4.36 -3.48 38.32
N THR A 128 5.08 -4.57 38.61
CA THR A 128 6.43 -4.83 38.04
C THR A 128 6.46 -6.05 37.14
N ASP A 129 7.38 -6.08 36.16
CA ASP A 129 7.48 -7.18 35.19
C ASP A 129 7.91 -8.51 35.82
N GLU A 130 8.64 -8.44 36.94
CA GLU A 130 9.12 -9.62 37.68
C GLU A 130 8.04 -10.19 38.61
N ALA A 131 7.31 -9.36 39.35
CA ALA A 131 6.38 -9.81 40.38
C ALA A 131 4.94 -10.00 39.89
N ASP A 132 4.52 -9.24 38.88
CA ASP A 132 3.11 -9.14 38.48
C ASP A 132 2.84 -9.57 37.03
N ARG A 133 3.73 -10.41 36.47
CA ARG A 133 3.65 -10.89 35.07
C ARG A 133 2.24 -11.38 34.69
N ASP A 134 1.59 -12.16 35.54
CA ASP A 134 0.24 -12.69 35.24
C ASP A 134 -0.84 -11.60 35.17
N LYS A 135 -0.72 -10.56 35.99
CA LYS A 135 -1.63 -9.41 35.96
C LYS A 135 -1.40 -8.56 34.72
N ILE A 136 -0.14 -8.34 34.35
CA ILE A 136 0.25 -7.62 33.13
C ILE A 136 -0.26 -8.38 31.89
N ASN A 137 -0.06 -9.69 31.84
CA ASN A 137 -0.59 -10.55 30.78
C ASN A 137 -2.11 -10.49 30.69
N THR A 138 -2.79 -10.45 31.85
CA THR A 138 -4.24 -10.26 31.92
C THR A 138 -4.65 -8.91 31.32
N LEU A 139 -3.97 -7.81 31.66
CA LEU A 139 -4.25 -6.49 31.07
C LEU A 139 -4.11 -6.50 29.55
N ILE A 140 -3.06 -7.11 29.03
CA ILE A 140 -2.80 -7.24 27.58
C ILE A 140 -3.93 -8.00 26.89
N ARG A 141 -4.27 -9.19 27.40
CA ARG A 141 -5.33 -10.04 26.83
C ARG A 141 -6.69 -9.34 26.86
N ARG A 142 -7.00 -8.63 27.95
CA ARG A 142 -8.27 -7.93 28.11
C ARG A 142 -8.34 -6.67 27.25
N ALA A 143 -7.23 -5.95 27.08
CA ALA A 143 -7.16 -4.81 26.17
C ALA A 143 -7.32 -5.27 24.70
N HIS A 144 -6.69 -6.39 24.35
CA HIS A 144 -6.83 -7.02 23.03
C HIS A 144 -8.27 -7.41 22.76
N PHE A 145 -8.95 -8.07 23.71
CA PHE A 145 -10.36 -8.41 23.60
C PHE A 145 -11.27 -7.18 23.40
N VAL A 146 -11.05 -6.10 24.15
CA VAL A 146 -11.83 -4.86 24.01
C VAL A 146 -11.70 -4.26 22.62
N ARG A 147 -10.49 -4.31 22.04
CA ARG A 147 -10.21 -3.71 20.74
C ARG A 147 -10.55 -4.61 19.55
N PHE A 148 -10.34 -5.93 19.70
CA PHE A 148 -10.47 -6.94 18.66
C PHE A 148 -11.36 -8.12 19.14
N PRO A 149 -12.64 -7.88 19.43
CA PRO A 149 -13.52 -8.91 19.99
C PRO A 149 -13.83 -10.07 19.05
N ASP A 150 -13.68 -9.86 17.74
CA ASP A 150 -13.89 -10.87 16.70
C ASP A 150 -12.70 -11.83 16.52
N VAL A 151 -11.56 -11.56 17.15
CA VAL A 151 -10.33 -12.34 16.99
C VAL A 151 -10.24 -13.41 18.08
N ASP A 152 -10.12 -14.68 17.67
CA ASP A 152 -9.81 -15.76 18.60
C ASP A 152 -8.35 -15.66 19.05
N ALA A 153 -8.17 -15.08 20.23
CA ALA A 153 -6.87 -14.83 20.84
C ALA A 153 -6.32 -16.04 21.61
N SER A 154 -6.98 -17.20 21.58
CA SER A 154 -6.57 -18.39 22.33
C SER A 154 -5.20 -18.93 21.89
N THR A 155 -4.81 -18.70 20.64
CA THR A 155 -3.52 -19.16 20.06
C THR A 155 -2.48 -18.06 19.91
N MET A 156 -2.77 -16.81 20.32
CA MET A 156 -1.85 -15.68 20.18
C MET A 156 -0.95 -15.54 21.40
N THR A 157 0.32 -15.16 21.17
CA THR A 157 1.24 -14.80 22.26
C THR A 157 0.98 -13.36 22.75
N GLU A 158 1.39 -13.06 23.97
CA GLU A 158 1.24 -11.73 24.56
C GLU A 158 1.95 -10.64 23.73
N ASP A 159 3.13 -10.95 23.19
CA ASP A 159 3.87 -10.06 22.29
C ASP A 159 3.10 -9.75 21.00
N GLN A 160 2.40 -10.76 20.44
CA GLN A 160 1.55 -10.57 19.26
C GLN A 160 0.35 -9.68 19.57
N MET A 161 -0.26 -9.86 20.75
CA MET A 161 -1.39 -9.03 21.20
C MET A 161 -0.95 -7.60 21.49
N LEU A 162 0.20 -7.40 22.14
CA LEU A 162 0.81 -6.09 22.39
C LEU A 162 1.10 -5.36 21.10
N ALA A 163 1.72 -6.04 20.14
CA ALA A 163 2.01 -5.47 18.84
C ALA A 163 0.70 -5.08 18.10
N ALA A 164 -0.31 -5.95 18.10
CA ALA A 164 -1.63 -5.64 17.56
C ALA A 164 -2.26 -4.40 18.23
N LEU A 165 -2.13 -4.27 19.55
CA LEU A 165 -2.60 -3.11 20.32
C LEU A 165 -1.80 -1.85 20.00
N ASP A 166 -0.48 -1.90 19.84
CA ASP A 166 0.33 -0.73 19.51
C ASP A 166 0.11 -0.22 18.07
N GLY A 167 -0.67 -0.96 17.26
CA GLY A 167 -0.80 -0.71 15.83
C GLY A 167 0.50 -0.95 15.06
N SER A 168 1.58 -1.26 15.77
CA SER A 168 2.74 -1.99 15.27
C SER A 168 2.27 -3.42 15.10
N THR A 169 1.46 -3.73 14.09
CA THR A 169 1.19 -5.13 13.73
C THR A 169 2.49 -5.88 13.94
N ALA A 170 2.49 -6.84 14.87
CA ALA A 170 3.50 -7.87 14.83
C ALA A 170 3.50 -8.25 13.36
N SER A 171 4.67 -8.12 12.78
CA SER A 171 5.12 -9.12 11.84
C SER A 171 4.67 -10.48 12.41
N ALA A 172 3.41 -10.85 12.14
CA ALA A 172 3.19 -12.11 11.49
C ALA A 172 4.17 -12.04 10.34
N ALA A 173 5.33 -12.64 10.59
CA ALA A 173 6.19 -13.17 9.58
C ALA A 173 5.39 -14.27 8.83
N ASN A 174 4.26 -13.90 8.24
CA ASN A 174 4.21 -13.99 6.81
C ASN A 174 5.28 -12.99 6.36
N GLU A 175 6.52 -13.47 6.31
CA GLU A 175 7.35 -13.14 5.17
C GLU A 175 6.38 -13.12 4.00
N LEU A 176 6.00 -11.92 3.53
CA LEU A 176 5.62 -11.77 2.14
C LEU A 176 6.90 -12.19 1.43
N LYS A 177 7.06 -13.50 1.25
CA LYS A 177 8.13 -14.06 0.45
C LYS A 177 8.04 -13.26 -0.83
N PRO A 178 9.10 -12.54 -1.20
CA PRO A 178 9.03 -11.70 -2.36
C PRO A 178 8.52 -12.58 -3.50
N VAL A 179 7.64 -12.02 -4.33
CA VAL A 179 7.10 -12.65 -5.54
C VAL A 179 8.22 -12.74 -6.59
N ASP A 180 9.39 -13.19 -6.16
CA ASP A 180 10.68 -13.30 -6.83
C ASP A 180 10.90 -14.74 -7.35
N SER A 181 9.92 -15.64 -7.13
CA SER A 181 9.89 -16.98 -7.72
C SER A 181 8.90 -17.16 -8.86
N ILE A 182 8.24 -16.09 -9.36
CA ILE A 182 7.49 -16.20 -10.61
C ILE A 182 8.50 -16.47 -11.73
N GLN A 183 8.49 -17.70 -12.26
CA GLN A 183 9.22 -18.04 -13.47
C GLN A 183 8.56 -17.38 -14.67
N TRP A 184 9.00 -16.17 -15.00
CA TRP A 184 8.68 -15.48 -16.26
C TRP A 184 9.91 -15.44 -17.18
N ALA A 185 9.67 -15.28 -18.48
CA ALA A 185 10.75 -15.07 -19.44
C ALA A 185 11.28 -13.65 -19.32
N ALA A 186 12.38 -13.49 -18.59
CA ALA A 186 13.00 -12.18 -18.36
C ALA A 186 13.38 -11.46 -19.67
N ASP A 187 13.65 -12.19 -20.75
CA ASP A 187 13.93 -11.62 -22.07
C ASP A 187 12.69 -10.96 -22.70
N ILE A 188 11.51 -11.57 -22.54
CA ILE A 188 10.23 -10.97 -22.96
C ILE A 188 9.96 -9.69 -22.17
N VAL A 189 10.16 -9.73 -20.85
CA VAL A 189 9.97 -8.56 -19.98
C VAL A 189 10.91 -7.42 -20.37
N ARG A 190 12.18 -7.73 -20.68
CA ARG A 190 13.16 -6.74 -21.16
C ARG A 190 12.74 -6.12 -22.49
N ARG A 191 12.29 -6.91 -23.47
CA ARG A 191 11.71 -6.36 -24.71
C ARG A 191 10.51 -5.45 -24.45
N GLY A 192 9.67 -5.78 -23.47
CA GLY A 192 8.57 -4.91 -23.03
C GLY A 192 9.04 -3.53 -22.53
N PHE A 193 10.22 -3.44 -21.90
CA PHE A 193 10.82 -2.16 -21.55
C PHE A 193 11.34 -1.37 -22.75
N ASP A 194 11.58 -2.01 -23.90
CA ASP A 194 12.07 -1.37 -25.13
C ASP A 194 10.98 -1.13 -26.18
N ALA A 195 9.79 -1.69 -26.00
CA ALA A 195 8.63 -1.45 -26.86
C ALA A 195 8.30 0.05 -26.98
N GLU A 196 7.68 0.48 -28.07
CA GLU A 196 7.28 1.90 -28.24
C GLU A 196 6.38 2.37 -27.10
N TYR A 197 6.68 3.54 -26.52
CA TYR A 197 5.90 4.09 -25.42
C TYR A 197 4.66 4.82 -25.94
N GLN A 198 3.50 4.49 -25.39
CA GLN A 198 2.20 5.03 -25.80
C GLN A 198 1.70 6.12 -24.86
N ARG A 199 0.90 7.06 -25.39
CA ARG A 199 0.24 8.15 -24.62
C ARG A 199 1.20 9.02 -23.80
N HIS A 200 2.32 9.43 -24.41
CA HIS A 200 3.30 10.32 -23.78
C HIS A 200 2.66 11.61 -23.23
N ASP A 201 1.76 12.19 -24.00
CA ASP A 201 0.99 13.41 -23.71
C ASP A 201 0.07 13.29 -22.49
N VAL A 202 -0.44 12.08 -22.21
CA VAL A 202 -1.37 11.84 -21.08
C VAL A 202 -0.65 11.29 -19.84
N ILE A 203 0.54 10.71 -19.99
CA ILE A 203 1.26 10.05 -18.89
C ILE A 203 2.55 10.78 -18.53
N VAL A 204 3.49 10.90 -19.47
CA VAL A 204 4.85 11.41 -19.21
C VAL A 204 4.83 12.92 -19.04
N ALA A 205 4.24 13.66 -19.98
CA ALA A 205 4.18 15.11 -19.95
C ALA A 205 3.56 15.68 -18.65
N PRO A 206 2.34 15.26 -18.22
CA PRO A 206 1.74 15.77 -17.00
C PRO A 206 2.45 15.29 -15.73
N THR A 207 3.08 14.11 -15.76
CA THR A 207 3.92 13.64 -14.64
C THR A 207 5.15 14.54 -14.50
N LEU A 208 5.83 14.84 -15.61
CA LEU A 208 7.01 15.71 -15.62
C LEU A 208 6.66 17.12 -15.13
N GLU A 209 5.56 17.71 -15.62
CA GLU A 209 5.08 19.02 -15.18
C GLU A 209 4.80 19.04 -13.67
N LYS A 210 4.15 17.98 -13.16
CA LYS A 210 3.86 17.83 -11.73
C LYS A 210 5.15 17.75 -10.90
N LEU A 211 6.15 16.98 -11.36
CA LEU A 211 7.46 16.86 -10.70
C LEU A 211 8.24 18.17 -10.73
N GLN A 212 8.21 18.90 -11.85
CA GLN A 212 8.78 20.24 -11.98
C GLN A 212 8.17 21.21 -10.97
N ARG A 213 6.84 21.22 -10.85
CA ARG A 213 6.14 22.03 -9.87
C ARG A 213 6.50 21.66 -8.43
N PHE A 214 6.61 20.37 -8.12
CA PHE A 214 7.01 19.92 -6.77
C PHE A 214 8.45 20.33 -6.44
N ALA A 215 9.38 20.17 -7.38
CA ALA A 215 10.76 20.63 -7.20
C ALA A 215 10.84 22.14 -6.94
N GLY A 216 10.07 22.95 -7.66
CA GLY A 216 9.97 24.40 -7.44
C GLY A 216 9.29 24.79 -6.12
N GLN A 217 8.44 23.93 -5.56
CA GLN A 217 7.76 24.15 -4.27
C GLN A 217 8.58 23.71 -3.06
N TRP A 218 9.69 23.00 -3.26
CA TRP A 218 10.53 22.51 -2.16
C TRP A 218 10.97 23.65 -1.24
N LYS A 219 10.54 23.56 0.03
CA LYS A 219 10.96 24.41 1.13
C LYS A 219 11.05 23.58 2.40
N ARG A 220 12.16 23.72 3.12
CA ARG A 220 12.50 22.91 4.30
C ARG A 220 11.57 23.15 5.50
N ASP A 221 11.00 24.36 5.59
CA ASP A 221 10.04 24.76 6.61
C ASP A 221 8.61 24.29 6.33
N LYS A 222 8.30 23.90 5.08
CA LYS A 222 6.97 23.41 4.67
C LYS A 222 6.92 21.90 4.51
N TYR A 223 7.89 21.31 3.82
CA TYR A 223 7.92 19.89 3.50
C TYR A 223 9.03 19.16 4.27
N LYS A 224 8.82 17.87 4.58
CA LYS A 224 9.80 17.04 5.29
C LYS A 224 11.04 16.73 4.46
N ALA A 225 10.89 16.52 3.15
CA ALA A 225 11.97 16.23 2.22
C ALA A 225 11.49 16.43 0.76
N PRO A 226 12.40 16.68 -0.20
CA PRO A 226 12.05 16.91 -1.61
C PRO A 226 11.83 15.58 -2.33
N TYR A 227 10.78 14.84 -2.01
CA TYR A 227 10.41 13.62 -2.74
C TYR A 227 8.90 13.40 -2.82
N THR A 228 8.48 12.60 -3.80
CA THR A 228 7.13 12.05 -3.87
C THR A 228 7.15 10.54 -4.20
N LEU A 229 5.97 9.93 -4.23
CA LEU A 229 5.76 8.52 -4.57
C LEU A 229 5.06 8.36 -5.90
N ILE A 230 5.39 7.29 -6.64
CA ILE A 230 4.50 6.73 -7.66
C ILE A 230 3.85 5.48 -7.08
N ILE A 231 2.52 5.50 -7.00
CA ILE A 231 1.72 4.41 -6.44
C ILE A 231 0.92 3.76 -7.56
N GLY A 232 0.89 2.45 -7.57
CA GLY A 232 0.12 1.67 -8.52
C GLY A 232 0.48 0.21 -8.39
N PRO A 233 -0.37 -0.70 -8.88
CA PRO A 233 -0.12 -2.12 -8.77
C PRO A 233 1.15 -2.53 -9.53
N THR A 234 1.64 -3.75 -9.28
CA THR A 234 2.67 -4.35 -10.14
C THR A 234 2.23 -4.28 -11.60
N MET A 235 3.18 -4.24 -12.54
CA MET A 235 2.91 -4.29 -13.99
C MET A 235 2.23 -3.06 -14.60
N SER A 236 1.75 -2.10 -13.81
CA SER A 236 1.12 -0.85 -14.28
C SER A 236 2.04 0.12 -15.04
N GLY A 237 3.33 -0.22 -15.23
CA GLY A 237 4.28 0.60 -15.98
C GLY A 237 5.05 1.64 -15.17
N LYS A 238 5.06 1.56 -13.82
CA LYS A 238 5.83 2.50 -12.95
C LYS A 238 7.29 2.64 -13.35
N THR A 239 8.04 1.53 -13.40
CA THR A 239 9.45 1.51 -13.82
C THR A 239 9.61 1.99 -15.27
N ARG A 240 8.66 1.65 -16.15
CA ARG A 240 8.71 2.12 -17.54
C ARG A 240 8.54 3.64 -17.62
N LEU A 241 7.68 4.23 -16.79
CA LEU A 241 7.56 5.68 -16.66
C LEU A 241 8.86 6.33 -16.18
N LEU A 242 9.59 5.72 -15.23
CA LEU A 242 10.92 6.20 -14.81
C LEU A 242 11.92 6.22 -15.98
N LYS A 243 11.92 5.17 -16.82
CA LYS A 243 12.74 5.10 -18.05
C LYS A 243 12.40 6.25 -19.00
N GLU A 244 11.12 6.50 -19.24
CA GLU A 244 10.70 7.57 -20.16
C GLU A 244 11.00 8.98 -19.61
N LEU A 245 10.87 9.19 -18.30
CA LEU A 245 11.26 10.46 -17.67
C LEU A 245 12.74 10.78 -17.89
N ALA A 246 13.61 9.75 -17.94
CA ALA A 246 15.05 9.92 -18.19
C ALA A 246 15.39 10.50 -19.57
N LYS A 247 14.44 10.48 -20.52
CA LYS A 247 14.59 11.16 -21.82
C LYS A 247 14.44 12.68 -21.73
N HIS A 248 13.90 13.18 -20.61
CA HIS A 248 13.51 14.59 -20.43
C HIS A 248 14.20 15.27 -19.24
N VAL A 249 14.75 14.51 -18.30
CA VAL A 249 15.48 15.03 -17.13
C VAL A 249 16.60 14.08 -16.75
N CYS A 250 17.66 14.58 -16.11
CA CYS A 250 18.70 13.72 -15.54
C CYS A 250 18.08 12.82 -14.47
N VAL A 251 18.18 11.49 -14.63
CA VAL A 251 17.67 10.52 -13.67
C VAL A 251 18.82 9.65 -13.17
N ALA A 252 19.08 9.65 -11.86
CA ALA A 252 19.86 8.61 -11.21
C ALA A 252 18.90 7.50 -10.75
N TYR A 253 18.90 6.39 -11.47
CA TYR A 253 18.00 5.25 -11.23
C TYR A 253 18.67 4.19 -10.35
N ILE A 254 18.01 3.76 -9.29
CA ILE A 254 18.50 2.74 -8.36
C ILE A 254 17.36 1.79 -7.98
N CYS A 255 17.50 0.52 -8.36
CA CYS A 255 16.58 -0.56 -8.01
C CYS A 255 17.08 -1.33 -6.79
N LEU A 256 16.28 -1.33 -5.71
CA LEU A 256 16.67 -1.88 -4.40
C LEU A 256 16.23 -3.33 -4.15
N ARG A 257 15.83 -4.09 -5.18
CA ARG A 257 15.48 -5.53 -5.07
C ARG A 257 16.53 -6.32 -4.28
N PRO A 258 16.17 -7.34 -3.49
CA PRO A 258 17.13 -8.13 -2.72
C PRO A 258 18.26 -8.76 -3.58
N PRO A 259 19.44 -9.02 -2.99
CA PRO A 259 20.48 -9.82 -3.64
C PRO A 259 19.93 -11.16 -4.13
N GLY A 260 20.29 -11.57 -5.35
CA GLY A 260 19.83 -12.84 -5.94
C GLY A 260 18.39 -12.82 -6.49
N SER A 261 17.67 -11.70 -6.39
CA SER A 261 16.32 -11.57 -6.99
C SER A 261 16.35 -11.80 -8.50
N THR A 262 15.40 -12.59 -9.00
CA THR A 262 15.19 -12.82 -10.45
C THR A 262 14.25 -11.79 -11.10
N GLY A 263 13.71 -10.88 -10.28
CA GLY A 263 12.77 -9.85 -10.70
C GLY A 263 13.35 -8.87 -11.73
N GLN A 264 12.46 -8.20 -12.46
CA GLN A 264 12.83 -7.18 -13.44
C GLN A 264 12.26 -5.81 -13.00
N PRO A 265 13.01 -4.71 -13.15
CA PRO A 265 14.42 -4.66 -13.54
C PRO A 265 15.33 -5.24 -12.43
N PRO A 266 16.57 -5.63 -12.75
CA PRO A 266 17.47 -6.24 -11.78
C PRO A 266 17.92 -5.24 -10.70
N ARG A 267 18.44 -5.78 -9.58
CA ARG A 267 19.06 -4.98 -8.51
C ARG A 267 20.22 -4.15 -9.08
N SER A 268 20.23 -2.85 -8.80
CA SER A 268 21.34 -1.98 -9.18
C SER A 268 22.56 -2.25 -8.29
N GLU A 269 23.77 -2.12 -8.82
CA GLU A 269 24.98 -2.33 -8.00
C GLU A 269 25.07 -1.36 -6.81
N LEU A 270 24.65 -0.10 -7.02
CA LEU A 270 24.60 0.92 -5.96
C LEU A 270 23.65 0.57 -4.81
N ALA A 271 22.72 -0.37 -5.01
CA ALA A 271 21.80 -0.80 -3.95
C ALA A 271 22.55 -1.37 -2.73
N LYS A 272 23.76 -1.89 -2.88
CA LYS A 272 24.59 -2.34 -1.73
C LYS A 272 24.88 -1.21 -0.74
N HIS A 273 25.03 0.03 -1.21
CA HIS A 273 25.29 1.18 -0.33
C HIS A 273 24.04 1.64 0.43
N PHE A 274 22.85 1.17 0.04
CA PHE A 274 21.62 1.39 0.80
C PHE A 274 21.47 0.41 1.97
N PHE A 275 22.22 -0.69 1.97
CA PHE A 275 22.25 -1.71 3.02
C PHE A 275 23.70 -1.99 3.46
N PRO A 276 24.41 -0.97 4.01
CA PRO A 276 25.82 -1.12 4.37
C PRO A 276 26.01 -1.96 5.64
N ASP A 277 27.12 -2.71 5.69
CA ASP A 277 27.67 -3.20 6.96
C ASP A 277 28.44 -2.05 7.63
N LEU A 278 27.78 -1.36 8.55
CA LEU A 278 28.37 -0.23 9.27
C LEU A 278 29.39 -0.72 10.30
N LYS A 279 30.58 -0.09 10.31
CA LYS A 279 31.60 -0.34 11.34
C LYS A 279 31.25 0.41 12.64
N ALA A 280 31.85 -0.03 13.75
CA ALA A 280 31.72 0.66 15.03
C ALA A 280 32.09 2.15 14.91
N GLY A 281 31.15 3.03 15.26
CA GLY A 281 31.31 4.49 15.18
C GLY A 281 30.79 5.15 13.90
N GLN A 282 30.43 4.39 12.87
CA GLN A 282 29.74 4.92 11.69
C GLN A 282 28.23 4.94 11.92
N ASP A 283 27.58 6.01 11.50
CA ASP A 283 26.12 6.11 11.52
C ASP A 283 25.56 6.16 10.09
N LEU A 284 24.34 5.65 9.93
CA LEU A 284 23.68 5.52 8.62
C LEU A 284 23.34 6.88 7.99
N GLU A 285 23.14 7.92 8.80
CA GLU A 285 22.82 9.28 8.31
C GLU A 285 24.04 9.91 7.63
N THR A 286 25.22 9.76 8.24
CA THR A 286 26.51 10.12 7.66
C THR A 286 26.77 9.34 6.37
N HIS A 287 26.60 8.02 6.39
CA HIS A 287 26.82 7.17 5.21
C HIS A 287 25.91 7.55 4.03
N TYR A 288 24.61 7.74 4.26
CA TYR A 288 23.68 8.19 3.23
C TYR A 288 23.96 9.61 2.74
N SER A 289 24.48 10.50 3.60
CA SER A 289 24.92 11.83 3.18
C SER A 289 26.07 11.75 2.18
N TYR A 290 27.06 10.89 2.44
CA TYR A 290 28.18 10.65 1.50
C TYR A 290 27.72 9.98 0.21
N LEU A 291 26.85 8.98 0.28
CA LEU A 291 26.29 8.33 -0.90
C LEU A 291 25.56 9.32 -1.82
N LEU A 292 24.68 10.15 -1.24
CA LEU A 292 23.95 11.15 -2.02
C LEU A 292 24.89 12.22 -2.58
N ALA A 293 25.84 12.71 -1.79
CA ALA A 293 26.83 13.67 -2.27
C ALA A 293 27.66 13.11 -3.43
N ALA A 294 28.06 11.83 -3.36
CA ALA A 294 28.82 11.16 -4.40
C ALA A 294 28.03 10.98 -5.70
N ILE A 295 26.75 10.59 -5.61
CA ILE A 295 25.86 10.49 -6.77
C ILE A 295 25.72 11.87 -7.45
N LEU A 296 25.52 12.93 -6.65
CA LEU A 296 25.35 14.30 -7.16
C LEU A 296 26.64 14.84 -7.79
N ASN A 297 27.80 14.62 -7.17
CA ASN A 297 29.09 15.02 -7.73
C ASN A 297 29.41 14.23 -9.01
N THR A 298 29.14 12.91 -9.05
CA THR A 298 29.35 12.09 -10.25
C THR A 298 28.50 12.59 -11.42
N ALA A 299 27.23 12.94 -11.16
CA ALA A 299 26.39 13.59 -12.16
C ALA A 299 27.01 14.94 -12.59
N SER A 300 27.44 15.74 -11.61
CA SER A 300 28.03 17.05 -11.90
C SER A 300 29.27 16.97 -12.78
N GLU A 301 30.17 16.05 -12.48
CA GLU A 301 31.39 15.81 -13.26
C GLU A 301 31.04 15.36 -14.68
N PHE A 302 30.12 14.41 -14.82
CA PHE A 302 29.69 13.91 -16.12
C PHE A 302 29.17 15.03 -17.03
N PHE A 303 28.29 15.90 -16.51
CA PHE A 303 27.70 17.00 -17.28
C PHE A 303 28.66 18.17 -17.51
N SER A 304 29.73 18.27 -16.71
CA SER A 304 30.77 19.29 -16.88
C SER A 304 31.82 18.92 -17.94
N ARG A 305 31.83 17.68 -18.43
CA ARG A 305 32.79 17.26 -19.47
C ARG A 305 32.58 18.06 -20.75
N PRO A 306 33.64 18.62 -21.38
CA PRO A 306 33.52 19.44 -22.59
C PRO A 306 32.80 18.72 -23.75
N ASP A 307 33.05 17.42 -23.92
CA ASP A 307 32.43 16.61 -24.97
C ASP A 307 30.93 16.35 -24.74
N ILE A 308 30.45 16.47 -23.50
CA ILE A 308 29.04 16.39 -23.14
C ILE A 308 28.39 17.76 -23.22
N GLY A 309 29.02 18.80 -22.65
CA GLY A 309 28.52 20.16 -22.65
C GLY A 309 28.26 20.73 -24.06
N ALA A 310 29.03 20.28 -25.05
CA ALA A 310 28.85 20.69 -26.45
C ALA A 310 27.65 20.04 -27.17
N ARG A 311 27.01 19.02 -26.58
CA ARG A 311 25.89 18.28 -27.21
C ARG A 311 24.54 18.94 -26.92
N SER A 312 23.54 18.61 -27.73
CA SER A 312 22.15 19.01 -27.46
C SER A 312 21.66 18.44 -26.11
N LEU A 313 20.68 19.08 -25.47
CA LEU A 313 20.07 18.57 -24.22
C LEU A 313 19.63 17.10 -24.36
N LYS A 314 18.97 16.75 -25.47
CA LYS A 314 18.50 15.39 -25.73
C LYS A 314 19.67 14.39 -25.76
N ASP A 315 20.77 14.75 -26.42
CA ASP A 315 21.95 13.89 -26.54
C ASP A 315 22.75 13.81 -25.23
N ARG A 316 22.77 14.89 -24.44
CA ARG A 316 23.34 14.90 -23.08
C ARG A 316 22.60 13.93 -22.17
N LEU A 317 21.27 13.96 -22.19
CA LEU A 317 20.43 13.04 -21.41
C LEU A 317 20.54 11.60 -21.90
N ALA A 318 20.58 11.37 -23.22
CA ALA A 318 20.81 10.04 -23.78
C ALA A 318 22.17 9.47 -23.34
N ALA A 319 23.24 10.27 -23.41
CA ALA A 319 24.55 9.87 -22.94
C ALA A 319 24.57 9.56 -21.43
N TRP A 320 23.85 10.36 -20.62
CA TRP A 320 23.71 10.10 -19.19
C TRP A 320 22.93 8.81 -18.92
N PHE A 321 21.86 8.56 -19.68
CA PHE A 321 21.06 7.34 -19.59
C PHE A 321 21.92 6.11 -19.89
N ASP A 322 22.69 6.14 -20.98
CA ASP A 322 23.59 5.05 -21.36
C ASP A 322 24.67 4.79 -20.31
N TYR A 323 25.18 5.86 -19.69
CA TYR A 323 26.19 5.80 -18.64
C TYR A 323 25.68 5.27 -17.30
N SER A 324 24.48 5.65 -16.86
CA SER A 324 24.03 5.46 -15.46
C SER A 324 22.77 4.60 -15.27
N PHE A 325 21.92 4.46 -16.28
CA PHE A 325 20.59 3.85 -16.11
C PHE A 325 20.63 2.33 -16.33
N GLN A 326 20.64 1.55 -15.25
CA GLN A 326 20.65 0.09 -15.31
C GLN A 326 19.22 -0.50 -15.31
N LEU A 327 18.74 -0.97 -16.48
CA LEU A 327 17.45 -1.68 -16.61
C LEU A 327 17.59 -3.17 -16.95
N ASP A 328 18.76 -3.55 -17.44
CA ASP A 328 19.08 -4.91 -17.83
C ASP A 328 20.22 -5.45 -16.95
N LYS A 329 20.69 -6.65 -17.30
CA LYS A 329 21.77 -7.31 -16.56
C LYS A 329 23.14 -6.70 -16.82
N ILE A 330 23.28 -5.73 -17.74
CA ILE A 330 24.56 -5.13 -18.08
C ILE A 330 24.89 -4.10 -16.99
N PRO A 331 25.92 -4.34 -16.16
CA PRO A 331 26.25 -3.41 -15.09
C PRO A 331 26.78 -2.09 -15.65
N LYS A 332 26.43 -0.99 -15.00
CA LYS A 332 26.99 0.34 -15.30
C LYS A 332 28.30 0.56 -14.53
N ALA A 333 29.26 -0.33 -14.77
CA ALA A 333 30.48 -0.46 -13.97
C ALA A 333 31.28 0.85 -13.84
N GLU A 334 31.40 1.62 -14.92
CA GLU A 334 32.09 2.92 -14.88
C GLU A 334 31.38 3.92 -13.95
N TYR A 335 30.06 4.06 -14.09
CA TYR A 335 29.26 4.92 -13.21
C TYR A 335 29.35 4.49 -11.75
N ASN A 336 29.21 3.19 -11.49
CA ASN A 336 29.27 2.65 -10.13
C ASN A 336 30.66 2.85 -9.50
N ALA A 337 31.74 2.63 -10.27
CA ALA A 337 33.10 2.88 -9.81
C ALA A 337 33.37 4.36 -9.54
N ASN A 338 32.83 5.27 -10.35
CA ASN A 338 32.96 6.70 -10.14
C ASN A 338 32.23 7.17 -8.87
N VAL A 339 31.02 6.67 -8.62
CA VAL A 339 30.30 6.94 -7.35
C VAL A 339 31.08 6.41 -6.15
N GLU A 340 31.60 5.18 -6.21
CA GLU A 340 32.40 4.61 -5.11
C GLU A 340 33.69 5.36 -4.84
N LYS A 341 34.38 5.78 -5.91
CA LYS A 341 35.60 6.61 -5.81
C LYS A 341 35.28 7.92 -5.11
N GLU A 342 34.18 8.56 -5.49
CA GLU A 342 33.76 9.82 -4.91
C GLU A 342 33.34 9.67 -3.44
N MET A 343 32.61 8.60 -3.08
CA MET A 343 32.31 8.31 -1.68
C MET A 343 33.58 8.21 -0.83
N LYS A 344 34.57 7.43 -1.27
CA LYS A 344 35.86 7.29 -0.58
C LYS A 344 36.62 8.62 -0.47
N SER A 345 36.58 9.44 -1.52
CA SER A 345 37.20 10.76 -1.53
C SER A 345 36.55 11.70 -0.50
N ILE A 346 35.22 11.69 -0.41
CA ILE A 346 34.48 12.51 0.56
C ILE A 346 34.79 12.07 1.99
N GLU A 347 34.80 10.76 2.25
CA GLU A 347 35.13 10.18 3.56
C GLU A 347 36.54 10.60 4.03
N ALA A 348 37.52 10.62 3.12
CA ALA A 348 38.89 11.01 3.44
C ALA A 348 39.07 12.51 3.76
N ASN A 349 38.20 13.38 3.23
CA ASN A 349 38.31 14.83 3.40
C ASN A 349 37.88 15.34 4.79
N GLY A 350 37.20 14.51 5.60
CA GLY A 350 36.88 14.82 7.01
C GLY A 350 35.94 16.00 7.28
N MET A 351 35.37 16.65 6.25
CA MET A 351 34.38 17.72 6.41
C MET A 351 32.98 17.17 6.75
N GLN A 352 32.17 17.99 7.40
CA GLN A 352 30.84 17.60 7.89
C GLN A 352 29.92 17.09 6.76
N PRO A 353 29.28 15.91 6.90
CA PRO A 353 28.55 15.24 5.81
C PRO A 353 27.44 16.08 5.16
N ILE A 354 26.72 16.86 5.97
CA ILE A 354 25.63 17.74 5.50
C ILE A 354 26.17 18.88 4.63
N GLN A 355 27.35 19.44 4.96
CA GLN A 355 27.96 20.50 4.18
C GLN A 355 28.39 19.98 2.80
N PHE A 356 28.95 18.76 2.75
CA PHE A 356 29.26 18.09 1.49
C PHE A 356 28.04 17.87 0.62
N LEU A 357 26.96 17.33 1.19
CA LEU A 357 25.72 17.11 0.47
C LEU A 357 25.16 18.42 -0.13
N GLY A 358 25.17 19.49 0.66
CA GLY A 358 24.75 20.82 0.20
C GLY A 358 25.61 21.33 -0.97
N ALA A 359 26.94 21.23 -0.85
CA ALA A 359 27.86 21.65 -1.91
C ALA A 359 27.69 20.81 -3.18
N ALA A 360 27.55 19.49 -3.05
CA ALA A 360 27.34 18.59 -4.19
C ALA A 360 26.03 18.88 -4.93
N ALA A 361 24.94 19.15 -4.20
CA ALA A 361 23.66 19.55 -4.80
C ALA A 361 23.77 20.88 -5.58
N MET A 362 24.54 21.84 -5.07
CA MET A 362 24.80 23.11 -5.77
C MET A 362 25.62 22.92 -7.04
N ARG A 363 26.68 22.11 -6.99
CA ARG A 363 27.50 21.79 -8.18
C ARG A 363 26.68 21.07 -9.24
N MET A 364 25.90 20.05 -8.86
CA MET A 364 24.98 19.34 -9.74
C MET A 364 23.99 20.32 -10.40
N SER A 365 23.41 21.24 -9.61
CA SER A 365 22.50 22.25 -10.16
C SER A 365 23.17 23.11 -11.23
N GLN A 366 24.41 23.53 -11.00
CA GLN A 366 25.15 24.40 -11.93
C GLN A 366 25.56 23.66 -13.21
N SER A 367 26.04 22.42 -13.10
CA SER A 367 26.58 21.65 -14.23
C SER A 367 25.51 21.04 -15.14
N VAL A 368 24.40 20.58 -14.58
CA VAL A 368 23.29 20.04 -15.37
C VAL A 368 22.70 21.14 -16.28
N GLY A 369 22.61 22.38 -15.79
CA GLY A 369 22.56 23.57 -16.64
C GLY A 369 21.32 23.71 -17.54
N PHE A 370 20.15 23.18 -17.15
CA PHE A 370 18.91 23.35 -17.90
C PHE A 370 17.96 24.34 -17.19
N GLU A 371 17.44 25.33 -17.93
CA GLU A 371 16.37 26.25 -17.50
C GLU A 371 15.01 25.75 -18.01
N GLY A 372 14.48 24.70 -17.40
CA GLY A 372 13.11 24.24 -17.66
C GLY A 372 12.09 24.96 -16.77
N VAL A 373 10.82 24.95 -17.19
CA VAL A 373 9.68 25.37 -16.33
C VAL A 373 9.74 24.59 -15.01
N GLY A 374 9.75 25.29 -13.87
CA GLY A 374 9.79 24.69 -12.53
C GLY A 374 11.18 24.28 -12.00
N GLY A 375 12.25 24.40 -12.81
CA GLY A 375 13.63 24.29 -12.32
C GLY A 375 14.10 22.89 -11.88
N LEU A 376 13.37 21.82 -12.23
CA LEU A 376 13.82 20.44 -12.01
C LEU A 376 15.00 20.11 -12.93
N LYS A 377 16.11 19.68 -12.32
CA LYS A 377 17.37 19.33 -13.00
C LYS A 377 17.71 17.87 -12.86
N MET A 378 17.45 17.27 -11.70
CA MET A 378 17.77 15.88 -11.42
C MET A 378 16.69 15.18 -10.61
N LEU A 379 16.35 13.97 -11.03
CA LEU A 379 15.55 13.01 -10.29
C LEU A 379 16.44 11.92 -9.70
N LEU A 380 16.30 11.67 -8.40
CA LEU A 380 16.75 10.42 -7.79
C LEU A 380 15.58 9.44 -7.79
N ALA A 381 15.61 8.46 -8.68
CA ALA A 381 14.57 7.45 -8.82
C ALA A 381 14.95 6.19 -8.04
N ILE A 382 14.24 5.95 -6.92
CA ILE A 382 14.42 4.76 -6.09
C ILE A 382 13.29 3.79 -6.37
N ASP A 383 13.60 2.67 -7.00
CA ASP A 383 12.65 1.59 -7.33
C ASP A 383 12.77 0.43 -6.34
N GLU A 384 11.66 -0.30 -6.15
CA GLU A 384 11.54 -1.38 -5.16
C GLU A 384 11.96 -0.92 -3.75
N ALA A 385 11.56 0.32 -3.41
CA ALA A 385 11.99 0.99 -2.18
C ALA A 385 11.49 0.30 -0.90
N GLY A 386 10.48 -0.59 -0.98
CA GLY A 386 9.91 -1.37 0.12
C GLY A 386 10.96 -2.08 0.97
N ASN A 387 12.07 -2.49 0.34
CA ASN A 387 13.20 -3.11 1.00
C ASN A 387 13.84 -2.23 2.10
N LEU A 388 13.78 -0.89 1.99
CA LEU A 388 14.28 0.04 3.02
C LEU A 388 13.34 0.21 4.22
N VAL A 389 12.09 -0.22 4.10
CA VAL A 389 11.11 -0.15 5.19
C VAL A 389 11.27 -1.35 6.12
N ASN A 390 11.64 -2.49 5.55
CA ASN A 390 11.78 -3.75 6.28
C ASN A 390 13.03 -3.78 7.17
N GLN A 391 14.07 -3.01 6.81
CA GLN A 391 15.29 -2.89 7.60
C GLN A 391 15.19 -1.79 8.66
N ILE A 392 15.52 -2.14 9.91
CA ILE A 392 15.45 -1.26 11.08
C ILE A 392 16.87 -0.97 11.57
N ASP A 393 17.19 0.31 11.77
CA ASP A 393 18.44 0.73 12.39
C ASP A 393 18.45 0.34 13.88
N GLU A 394 19.51 -0.35 14.31
CA GLU A 394 19.60 -0.89 15.68
C GLU A 394 19.65 0.21 16.75
N LYS A 395 20.32 1.33 16.43
CA LYS A 395 20.58 2.44 17.36
C LYS A 395 19.36 3.34 17.51
N LEU A 396 18.78 3.75 16.38
CA LEU A 396 17.66 4.68 16.30
C LEU A 396 16.30 3.98 16.36
N ARG A 397 16.26 2.65 16.18
CA ARG A 397 15.04 1.82 16.18
C ARG A 397 13.98 2.34 15.19
N ILE A 398 14.43 2.82 14.03
CA ILE A 398 13.57 3.30 12.94
C ILE A 398 13.97 2.67 11.61
N PRO A 399 13.04 2.58 10.63
CA PRO A 399 13.37 2.07 9.31
C PRO A 399 14.45 2.87 8.60
N TYR A 400 15.29 2.18 7.81
CA TYR A 400 16.35 2.78 6.99
C TYR A 400 15.78 3.88 6.08
N PHE A 401 14.60 3.67 5.50
CA PHE A 401 13.93 4.68 4.69
C PHE A 401 13.71 6.01 5.45
N ARG A 402 13.41 5.96 6.76
CA ARG A 402 13.22 7.19 7.55
C ARG A 402 14.51 7.96 7.73
N ILE A 403 15.64 7.27 7.88
CA ILE A 403 16.97 7.88 7.96
C ILE A 403 17.33 8.48 6.60
N PHE A 404 17.13 7.72 5.52
CA PHE A 404 17.31 8.23 4.15
C PHE A 404 16.49 9.50 3.89
N ARG A 405 15.22 9.53 4.32
CA ARG A 405 14.36 10.72 4.25
C ARG A 405 14.90 11.91 5.04
N ARG A 406 15.49 11.68 6.23
CA ARG A 406 16.15 12.75 7.00
C ARG A 406 17.32 13.33 6.22
N VAL A 407 18.14 12.50 5.57
CA VAL A 407 19.23 12.98 4.73
C VAL A 407 18.71 13.78 3.54
N LEU A 408 17.66 13.31 2.85
CA LEU A 408 17.03 14.08 1.76
C LEU A 408 16.54 15.47 2.21
N SER A 409 16.11 15.62 3.47
CA SER A 409 15.67 16.92 4.03
C SER A 409 16.79 17.97 4.12
N HIS A 410 18.06 17.54 4.05
CA HIS A 410 19.23 18.40 4.07
C HIS A 410 19.61 18.96 2.69
N ILE A 411 18.94 18.51 1.62
CA ILE A 411 19.20 19.03 0.28
C ILE A 411 18.72 20.50 0.18
N PRO A 412 19.60 21.43 -0.21
CA PRO A 412 19.24 22.84 -0.29
C PRO A 412 18.09 23.11 -1.28
N VAL A 413 17.29 24.12 -0.96
CA VAL A 413 16.22 24.62 -1.85
C VAL A 413 16.82 25.18 -3.14
N LYS A 414 16.02 25.21 -4.22
CA LYS A 414 16.40 25.77 -5.53
C LYS A 414 17.62 25.11 -6.20
N THR A 415 17.96 23.89 -5.81
CA THR A 415 19.00 23.06 -6.46
C THR A 415 18.46 22.30 -7.68
N GLY A 416 17.13 22.24 -7.86
CA GLY A 416 16.51 21.45 -8.92
C GLY A 416 16.59 19.94 -8.69
N PHE A 417 16.96 19.50 -7.49
CA PHE A 417 16.90 18.10 -7.08
C PHE A 417 15.48 17.71 -6.65
N PHE A 418 15.03 16.51 -7.03
CA PHE A 418 13.83 15.92 -6.46
C PHE A 418 13.91 14.38 -6.42
N GLY A 419 13.38 13.77 -5.37
CA GLY A 419 13.29 12.32 -5.22
C GLY A 419 11.99 11.76 -5.78
N LEU A 420 12.06 10.61 -6.42
CA LEU A 420 10.91 9.87 -6.93
C LEU A 420 11.02 8.43 -6.46
N VAL A 421 10.12 8.03 -5.57
CA VAL A 421 10.18 6.71 -4.93
C VAL A 421 9.04 5.86 -5.49
N THR A 422 9.37 4.66 -5.95
CA THR A 422 8.39 3.70 -6.45
C THR A 422 8.50 2.42 -5.65
N ASP A 423 7.36 1.86 -5.32
CA ASP A 423 7.33 0.55 -4.70
C ASP A 423 6.12 -0.24 -5.16
N THR A 424 6.29 -1.55 -5.14
CA THR A 424 5.32 -2.49 -5.67
C THR A 424 4.51 -3.15 -4.56
N THR A 425 5.06 -3.34 -3.36
CA THR A 425 4.49 -4.22 -2.31
C THR A 425 4.26 -3.55 -0.96
N SER A 426 4.66 -2.30 -0.80
CA SER A 426 4.52 -1.57 0.44
C SER A 426 3.26 -0.72 0.50
N ARG A 427 2.79 -0.56 1.73
CA ARG A 427 1.69 0.35 2.04
C ARG A 427 2.16 1.79 1.85
N VAL A 428 1.30 2.62 1.26
CA VAL A 428 1.52 4.07 1.08
C VAL A 428 2.03 4.74 2.36
N ALA A 429 1.45 4.36 3.50
CA ALA A 429 1.82 4.89 4.82
C ALA A 429 3.27 4.64 5.23
N ASN A 430 3.97 3.65 4.66
CA ASN A 430 5.36 3.36 4.99
C ASN A 430 6.30 4.47 4.49
N PHE A 431 5.97 5.03 3.33
CA PHE A 431 6.75 6.08 2.68
C PHE A 431 6.12 7.46 2.85
N ASN A 432 4.80 7.53 3.01
CA ASN A 432 4.02 8.76 3.08
C ASN A 432 2.89 8.66 4.13
N PRO A 433 3.23 8.58 5.43
CA PRO A 433 2.26 8.42 6.50
C PRO A 433 1.36 9.64 6.67
N ALA A 434 0.19 9.42 7.26
CA ALA A 434 -0.64 10.48 7.80
C ALA A 434 0.13 11.28 8.87
N LEU A 435 -0.14 12.59 8.95
CA LEU A 435 0.54 13.49 9.89
C LEU A 435 0.44 12.98 11.33
N THR A 436 -0.74 12.56 11.75
CA THR A 436 -1.02 12.01 13.10
C THR A 436 -0.23 10.74 13.44
N ARG A 437 0.30 10.04 12.43
CA ARG A 437 0.97 8.74 12.55
C ARG A 437 2.46 8.78 12.23
N ASP A 438 3.05 9.96 11.93
CA ASP A 438 4.47 10.06 11.64
C ASP A 438 5.30 10.37 12.92
N PRO A 439 6.06 9.40 13.46
CA PRO A 439 6.85 9.61 14.67
C PRO A 439 8.02 10.58 14.45
N SER A 440 8.36 10.90 13.19
CA SER A 440 9.41 11.85 12.86
C SER A 440 9.04 13.31 13.18
N LEU A 441 7.79 13.59 13.56
CA LEU A 441 7.32 14.93 13.93
C LEU A 441 7.93 15.48 15.22
N ARG A 442 8.61 14.64 16.02
CA ARG A 442 8.91 15.01 17.41
C ARG A 442 10.18 15.85 17.62
N TYR A 443 11.08 16.04 16.64
CA TYR A 443 12.44 16.49 16.99
C TYR A 443 13.22 17.42 16.06
N LEU A 444 12.69 17.96 14.97
CA LEU A 444 13.47 18.86 14.12
C LEU A 444 12.54 19.97 13.61
N GLY A 445 12.99 21.22 13.62
CA GLY A 445 12.28 22.39 13.05
C GLY A 445 12.14 22.33 11.51
N LEU A 446 11.69 21.19 11.00
CA LEU A 446 11.41 20.86 9.61
C LEU A 446 9.90 20.96 9.38
N GLY A 447 9.52 21.18 8.13
CA GLY A 447 8.13 21.18 7.71
C GLY A 447 7.44 19.85 7.99
N VAL A 448 6.11 19.89 8.11
CA VAL A 448 5.29 18.72 8.48
C VAL A 448 4.71 18.01 7.25
N ASP A 449 4.64 18.66 6.11
CA ASP A 449 3.98 18.11 4.91
C ASP A 449 4.91 17.16 4.13
N LEU A 450 4.31 16.24 3.38
CA LEU A 450 5.01 15.52 2.28
C LEU A 450 4.33 15.89 0.96
N PHE A 451 5.05 15.77 -0.15
CA PHE A 451 4.41 15.97 -1.44
C PHE A 451 3.33 14.90 -1.69
N PRO A 452 2.23 15.26 -2.36
CA PRO A 452 1.17 14.31 -2.63
C PRO A 452 1.66 13.25 -3.63
N PRO A 453 1.28 11.97 -3.41
CA PRO A 453 1.70 10.89 -4.28
C PRO A 453 1.06 10.98 -5.67
N ILE A 454 1.70 10.34 -6.64
CA ILE A 454 1.26 10.22 -8.03
C ILE A 454 0.71 8.80 -8.21
N TYR A 455 -0.62 8.66 -8.27
CA TYR A 455 -1.29 7.36 -8.45
C TYR A 455 -2.14 7.24 -9.72
N GLN A 456 -2.41 8.38 -10.37
CA GLN A 456 -3.12 8.44 -11.64
C GLN A 456 -2.13 8.21 -12.78
N ILE A 457 -1.73 6.96 -12.98
CA ILE A 457 -0.97 6.53 -14.16
C ILE A 457 -1.98 5.99 -15.17
N SER A 458 -2.24 6.75 -16.23
CA SER A 458 -3.25 6.40 -17.26
C SER A 458 -2.79 5.30 -18.22
N SER A 459 -2.22 4.22 -17.66
CA SER A 459 -1.61 3.10 -18.40
C SER A 459 -2.57 1.96 -18.73
N ILE A 460 -3.79 1.98 -18.19
CA ILE A 460 -4.83 1.01 -18.54
C ILE A 460 -5.21 1.17 -20.01
N ASP A 461 -5.32 0.03 -20.70
CA ASP A 461 -5.77 -0.06 -22.10
C ASP A 461 -4.93 0.75 -23.08
N VAL A 462 -3.66 1.02 -22.77
CA VAL A 462 -2.78 1.80 -23.67
C VAL A 462 -2.47 1.10 -24.98
N PHE A 463 -2.52 -0.23 -25.00
CA PHE A 463 -2.27 -1.05 -26.17
C PHE A 463 -3.54 -1.62 -26.80
N VAL A 464 -4.73 -1.24 -26.30
CA VAL A 464 -5.99 -1.73 -26.86
C VAL A 464 -6.19 -1.12 -28.25
N PRO A 465 -6.35 -1.96 -29.31
CA PRO A 465 -6.65 -1.48 -30.64
C PRO A 465 -8.00 -0.76 -30.71
N LYS A 466 -8.29 -0.14 -31.85
CA LYS A 466 -9.62 0.44 -32.13
C LYS A 466 -10.73 -0.60 -31.92
N ALA A 467 -11.98 -0.13 -31.82
CA ALA A 467 -13.13 -0.99 -31.62
C ALA A 467 -13.14 -2.16 -32.64
N PRO A 468 -13.45 -3.39 -32.20
CA PRO A 468 -13.35 -4.55 -33.07
C PRO A 468 -14.42 -4.49 -34.16
N SER A 469 -14.04 -4.98 -35.34
CA SER A 469 -14.89 -5.05 -36.53
C SER A 469 -15.73 -6.32 -36.60
N SER A 470 -15.38 -7.36 -35.81
CA SER A 470 -16.08 -8.64 -35.78
C SER A 470 -16.04 -9.28 -34.38
N TRP A 471 -16.89 -10.29 -34.16
CA TRP A 471 -16.86 -11.12 -32.96
C TRP A 471 -15.56 -11.91 -32.83
N ASP A 472 -15.00 -12.40 -33.94
CA ASP A 472 -13.74 -13.14 -33.95
C ASP A 472 -12.58 -12.25 -33.50
N GLU A 473 -12.56 -10.98 -33.94
CA GLU A 473 -11.56 -10.01 -33.49
C GLU A 473 -11.74 -9.70 -32.00
N LEU A 474 -12.99 -9.49 -31.55
CA LEU A 474 -13.32 -9.22 -30.15
C LEU A 474 -12.85 -10.35 -29.21
N LEU A 475 -13.03 -11.60 -29.64
CA LEU A 475 -12.72 -12.80 -28.86
C LEU A 475 -11.29 -13.33 -29.09
N SER A 476 -10.52 -12.70 -29.98
CA SER A 476 -9.14 -13.11 -30.25
C SER A 476 -8.28 -12.97 -28.99
N ALA A 477 -7.40 -13.95 -28.76
CA ALA A 477 -6.50 -13.94 -27.60
C ALA A 477 -5.63 -12.68 -27.57
N GLU A 478 -5.08 -12.28 -28.72
CA GLU A 478 -4.26 -11.06 -28.85
C GLU A 478 -5.01 -9.81 -28.35
N ARG A 479 -6.28 -9.65 -28.74
CA ARG A 479 -7.09 -8.53 -28.28
C ARG A 479 -7.41 -8.64 -26.79
N LEU A 480 -7.81 -9.82 -26.31
CA LEU A 480 -8.15 -10.03 -24.90
C LEU A 480 -6.98 -9.72 -23.95
N PHE A 481 -5.75 -10.10 -24.32
CA PHE A 481 -4.55 -9.78 -23.54
C PHE A 481 -4.09 -8.32 -23.66
N SER A 482 -4.59 -7.56 -24.65
CA SER A 482 -4.30 -6.13 -24.79
C SER A 482 -5.05 -5.25 -23.78
N TYR A 483 -6.16 -5.74 -23.21
CA TYR A 483 -6.95 -5.03 -22.21
C TYR A 483 -6.30 -5.06 -20.84
N GLY A 484 -6.37 -3.92 -20.14
CA GLY A 484 -5.88 -3.74 -18.79
C GLY A 484 -4.45 -3.25 -18.74
N SER A 485 -3.69 -3.84 -17.81
CA SER A 485 -2.29 -3.52 -17.57
C SER A 485 -1.41 -3.82 -18.81
N PRO A 486 -0.50 -2.90 -19.20
CA PRO A 486 0.27 -3.01 -20.44
C PRO A 486 1.19 -4.24 -20.52
N PHE A 487 1.56 -4.80 -19.37
CA PHE A 487 2.48 -5.94 -19.30
C PHE A 487 1.96 -7.17 -20.05
N TYR A 488 0.69 -7.54 -19.87
CA TYR A 488 0.21 -8.84 -20.33
C TYR A 488 0.13 -8.93 -21.86
N GLY A 489 -0.32 -7.88 -22.54
CA GLY A 489 -0.33 -7.82 -23.99
C GLY A 489 1.08 -7.86 -24.60
N LEU A 490 2.03 -7.13 -24.00
CA LEU A 490 3.43 -7.18 -24.42
C LEU A 490 4.05 -8.57 -24.18
N TYR A 491 3.71 -9.22 -23.06
CA TYR A 491 4.19 -10.56 -22.75
C TYR A 491 3.64 -11.59 -23.74
N PHE A 492 2.33 -11.52 -24.04
CA PHE A 492 1.68 -12.37 -25.04
C PHE A 492 2.36 -12.22 -26.40
N LYS A 493 2.58 -10.99 -26.86
CA LYS A 493 3.25 -10.72 -28.14
C LYS A 493 4.66 -11.32 -28.19
N GLY A 494 5.48 -11.10 -27.16
CA GLY A 494 6.83 -11.66 -27.11
C GLY A 494 6.85 -13.19 -27.09
N TYR A 495 5.86 -13.83 -26.47
CA TYR A 495 5.71 -15.28 -26.53
C TYR A 495 5.39 -15.73 -27.97
N MET A 496 4.44 -15.08 -28.63
CA MET A 496 4.01 -15.42 -30.00
C MET A 496 5.10 -15.20 -31.05
N GLU A 497 6.02 -14.25 -30.81
CA GLU A 497 7.24 -14.07 -31.62
C GLU A 497 8.26 -15.22 -31.45
N GLY A 498 7.97 -16.19 -30.57
CA GLY A 498 8.72 -17.43 -30.44
C GLY A 498 9.96 -17.33 -29.56
N ILE A 499 9.95 -16.42 -28.58
CA ILE A 499 11.01 -16.29 -27.57
C ILE A 499 11.01 -17.48 -26.59
N MET A 500 9.88 -18.18 -26.48
CA MET A 500 9.69 -19.35 -25.61
C MET A 500 9.38 -20.63 -26.41
N LYS A 501 9.87 -20.77 -27.65
CA LYS A 501 9.57 -21.93 -28.53
C LYS A 501 9.85 -23.30 -27.89
N ASP A 502 10.79 -23.37 -26.96
CA ASP A 502 11.24 -24.61 -26.32
C ASP A 502 10.58 -24.89 -24.96
N GLN A 503 9.64 -24.04 -24.52
CA GLN A 503 9.00 -24.17 -23.20
C GLN A 503 7.66 -24.94 -23.30
N PRO A 504 7.39 -25.90 -22.40
CA PRO A 504 6.15 -26.68 -22.42
C PRO A 504 4.94 -25.86 -21.96
N GLY A 505 3.79 -26.01 -22.61
CA GLY A 505 2.53 -25.35 -22.23
C GLY A 505 2.15 -24.18 -23.14
N THR A 506 0.97 -23.61 -22.89
CA THR A 506 0.41 -22.52 -23.71
C THR A 506 0.74 -21.14 -23.14
N VAL A 507 0.77 -20.11 -24.00
CA VAL A 507 0.92 -18.70 -23.57
C VAL A 507 -0.12 -18.29 -22.53
N VAL A 508 -1.34 -18.82 -22.66
CA VAL A 508 -2.46 -18.54 -21.76
C VAL A 508 -2.16 -19.07 -20.37
N GLU A 509 -1.69 -20.32 -20.26
CA GLU A 509 -1.32 -20.93 -18.97
C GLU A 509 -0.23 -20.13 -18.27
N TYR A 510 0.83 -19.76 -18.98
CA TYR A 510 1.91 -18.95 -18.42
C TYR A 510 1.42 -17.59 -17.91
N ILE A 511 0.67 -16.86 -18.73
CA ILE A 511 0.15 -15.54 -18.32
C ILE A 511 -0.83 -15.68 -17.16
N SER A 512 -1.70 -16.70 -17.18
CA SER A 512 -2.62 -16.99 -16.07
C SER A 512 -1.86 -17.26 -14.78
N SER A 513 -0.81 -18.09 -14.78
CA SER A 513 -0.01 -18.35 -13.58
C SER A 513 0.68 -17.09 -13.05
N ILE A 514 1.20 -16.23 -13.93
CA ILE A 514 1.77 -14.94 -13.52
C ILE A 514 0.69 -14.06 -12.88
N ALA A 515 -0.50 -14.01 -13.48
CA ALA A 515 -1.62 -13.20 -12.99
C ALA A 515 -2.19 -13.71 -11.66
N GLU A 516 -2.35 -15.02 -11.50
CA GLU A 516 -2.75 -15.67 -10.25
C GLU A 516 -1.76 -15.30 -9.15
N ALA A 517 -0.47 -15.55 -9.35
CA ALA A 517 0.57 -15.24 -8.38
C ALA A 517 0.60 -13.75 -7.98
N LYS A 518 0.33 -12.83 -8.92
CA LYS A 518 0.23 -11.39 -8.63
C LYS A 518 -1.08 -10.99 -7.96
N LEU A 519 -2.18 -11.66 -8.25
CA LEU A 519 -3.49 -11.37 -7.66
C LEU A 519 -3.55 -11.83 -6.20
N VAL A 520 -3.06 -13.04 -5.90
CA VAL A 520 -3.02 -13.55 -4.53
C VAL A 520 -1.74 -13.20 -3.77
N CYS A 521 -0.75 -12.59 -4.40
CA CYS A 521 0.55 -12.29 -3.79
C CYS A 521 1.26 -13.55 -3.22
N SER A 522 1.11 -14.70 -3.88
CA SER A 522 1.78 -15.94 -3.49
C SER A 522 2.74 -16.39 -4.58
N SER A 523 3.88 -16.94 -4.14
CA SER A 523 4.99 -17.30 -5.02
C SER A 523 4.91 -18.78 -5.48
N GLY A 524 3.94 -19.54 -4.98
CA GLY A 524 3.60 -20.90 -5.41
C GLY A 524 2.24 -20.95 -6.10
N ALA A 525 2.05 -21.95 -6.97
CA ALA A 525 0.73 -22.34 -7.45
C ALA A 525 -0.19 -22.54 -6.24
N VAL A 526 -1.43 -22.08 -6.33
CA VAL A 526 -2.45 -22.35 -5.30
C VAL A 526 -2.62 -23.87 -5.26
N SER A 527 -1.91 -24.54 -4.35
CA SER A 527 -1.97 -26.00 -4.26
C SER A 527 -3.37 -26.40 -3.83
N THR A 528 -3.83 -27.54 -4.34
CA THR A 528 -5.13 -28.14 -4.04
C THR A 528 -5.29 -28.58 -2.58
N GLU A 529 -4.30 -28.35 -1.72
CA GLU A 529 -4.39 -28.55 -0.27
C GLU A 529 -4.88 -27.27 0.41
N ALA A 530 -6.20 -27.05 0.39
CA ALA A 530 -6.95 -26.11 1.24
C ALA A 530 -6.16 -24.90 1.78
N MET A 531 -5.48 -24.15 0.90
CA MET A 531 -4.73 -22.97 1.33
C MET A 531 -5.76 -21.95 1.82
N LYS A 532 -5.72 -21.64 3.12
CA LYS A 532 -6.65 -20.67 3.71
C LYS A 532 -6.25 -19.28 3.25
N LEU A 533 -6.78 -18.84 2.10
CA LEU A 533 -6.57 -17.49 1.61
C LEU A 533 -7.06 -16.46 2.64
N SER A 534 -6.40 -15.30 2.67
CA SER A 534 -6.75 -14.17 3.53
C SER A 534 -8.01 -13.45 3.02
N PRO A 535 -8.69 -12.67 3.88
CA PRO A 535 -9.80 -11.82 3.44
C PRO A 535 -9.43 -10.91 2.26
N SER A 536 -8.24 -10.30 2.28
CA SER A 536 -7.77 -9.42 1.18
C SER A 536 -7.60 -10.18 -0.14
N GLN A 537 -7.08 -11.42 -0.10
CA GLN A 537 -6.94 -12.27 -1.29
C GLN A 537 -8.31 -12.62 -1.88
N TYR A 538 -9.29 -13.01 -1.06
CA TYR A 538 -10.66 -13.25 -1.54
C TYR A 538 -11.31 -11.98 -2.10
N PHE A 539 -11.06 -10.80 -1.49
CA PHE A 539 -11.51 -9.53 -2.04
C PHE A 539 -10.88 -9.21 -3.39
N ALA A 540 -9.63 -9.58 -3.61
CA ALA A 540 -8.95 -9.39 -4.89
C ALA A 540 -9.55 -10.26 -5.99
N ILE A 541 -9.81 -11.54 -5.65
CA ILE A 541 -10.49 -12.49 -6.54
C ILE A 541 -11.88 -11.96 -6.92
N LEU A 542 -12.69 -11.58 -5.93
CA LEU A 542 -14.03 -11.03 -6.16
C LEU A 542 -14.02 -9.71 -6.92
N GLY A 543 -13.11 -8.80 -6.57
CA GLY A 543 -12.93 -7.52 -7.24
C GLY A 543 -12.66 -7.70 -8.73
N SER A 544 -11.85 -8.69 -9.09
CA SER A 544 -11.51 -9.00 -10.48
C SER A 544 -12.65 -9.61 -11.29
N VAL A 545 -13.69 -10.16 -10.65
CA VAL A 545 -14.84 -10.79 -11.33
C VAL A 545 -16.08 -9.90 -11.34
N ILE A 546 -16.40 -9.28 -10.20
CA ILE A 546 -17.66 -8.51 -10.01
C ILE A 546 -17.44 -7.08 -9.50
N GLN A 547 -16.20 -6.57 -9.50
CA GLN A 547 -15.87 -5.18 -9.14
C GLN A 547 -16.38 -4.75 -7.76
N THR A 548 -16.21 -5.62 -6.76
CA THR A 548 -16.61 -5.30 -5.39
C THR A 548 -15.71 -4.24 -4.79
N ARG A 549 -16.33 -3.22 -4.19
CA ARG A 549 -15.63 -2.15 -3.45
C ARG A 549 -15.64 -2.41 -1.96
N VAL A 550 -14.48 -2.20 -1.34
CA VAL A 550 -14.34 -2.14 0.12
C VAL A 550 -14.67 -0.71 0.57
N SER A 551 -15.17 -0.56 1.81
CA SER A 551 -15.35 0.77 2.42
C SER A 551 -14.09 1.61 2.30
N SER A 552 -14.22 2.89 1.94
CA SER A 552 -13.10 3.81 1.67
C SER A 552 -12.14 3.96 2.86
N TYR A 553 -12.62 3.78 4.09
CA TYR A 553 -11.82 3.87 5.31
C TYR A 553 -11.18 2.54 5.73
N SER A 554 -11.42 1.46 4.98
CA SER A 554 -10.86 0.16 5.32
C SER A 554 -9.35 0.16 5.11
N PRO A 555 -8.55 -0.30 6.09
CA PRO A 555 -7.11 -0.47 5.92
C PRO A 555 -6.78 -1.47 4.81
N MET A 556 -7.73 -2.34 4.44
CA MET A 556 -7.61 -3.32 3.36
C MET A 556 -7.34 -2.66 2.00
N ASN A 557 -7.86 -1.46 1.71
CA ASN A 557 -7.61 -0.80 0.42
C ASN A 557 -6.10 -0.61 0.15
N THR A 558 -5.33 -0.32 1.19
CA THR A 558 -3.88 -0.11 1.04
C THR A 558 -3.18 -1.44 0.75
N GLU A 559 -3.65 -2.53 1.35
CA GLU A 559 -3.14 -3.88 1.10
C GLU A 559 -3.52 -4.40 -0.29
N LEU A 560 -4.74 -4.11 -0.76
CA LEU A 560 -5.17 -4.51 -2.10
C LEU A 560 -4.33 -3.84 -3.19
N VAL A 561 -4.02 -2.55 -3.03
CA VAL A 561 -3.15 -1.81 -3.98
C VAL A 561 -1.72 -2.33 -3.93
N ALA A 562 -1.19 -2.56 -2.73
CA ALA A 562 0.20 -2.97 -2.54
C ALA A 562 0.43 -4.43 -2.95
N SER A 563 -0.47 -5.35 -2.61
CA SER A 563 -0.16 -6.78 -2.71
C SER A 563 -1.03 -7.53 -3.72
N HIS A 564 -2.18 -6.98 -4.12
CA HIS A 564 -3.20 -7.75 -4.84
C HIS A 564 -3.68 -7.12 -6.14
N ALA A 565 -2.82 -6.36 -6.81
CA ALA A 565 -3.07 -5.78 -8.13
C ALA A 565 -4.25 -4.78 -8.24
N ALA A 566 -4.81 -4.31 -7.13
CA ALA A 566 -5.81 -3.25 -7.18
C ALA A 566 -5.20 -1.92 -7.65
N HIS A 567 -5.98 -1.16 -8.39
CA HIS A 567 -5.60 0.19 -8.79
C HIS A 567 -5.97 1.19 -7.69
N CYS A 568 -5.06 2.12 -7.42
CA CYS A 568 -5.32 3.21 -6.48
C CYS A 568 -6.12 4.30 -7.19
N MET A 569 -7.36 4.50 -6.77
CA MET A 569 -8.29 5.46 -7.38
C MET A 569 -8.19 6.84 -6.72
N PHE A 570 -7.92 6.86 -5.41
CA PHE A 570 -7.87 8.09 -4.64
C PHE A 570 -7.06 7.91 -3.37
N ILE A 571 -6.36 8.97 -2.98
CA ILE A 571 -5.72 9.13 -1.67
C ILE A 571 -6.07 10.53 -1.20
N ASP A 572 -6.63 10.63 0.01
CA ASP A 572 -6.97 11.92 0.59
C ASP A 572 -5.72 12.70 1.02
N SER A 573 -5.86 14.01 1.26
CA SER A 573 -4.73 14.86 1.66
C SER A 573 -4.11 14.44 2.99
N ALA A 574 -4.89 13.88 3.91
CA ALA A 574 -4.40 13.38 5.19
C ALA A 574 -3.73 11.99 5.10
N ARG A 575 -3.87 11.27 3.98
CA ARG A 575 -3.45 9.86 3.77
C ARG A 575 -4.06 8.89 4.78
N GLU A 576 -5.24 9.20 5.28
CA GLU A 576 -6.01 8.30 6.14
C GLU A 576 -6.99 7.46 5.33
N MET A 577 -7.34 7.91 4.13
CA MET A 577 -8.23 7.24 3.19
C MET A 577 -7.49 6.88 1.91
N VAL A 578 -7.53 5.59 1.57
CA VAL A 578 -7.09 5.07 0.28
C VAL A 578 -8.27 4.35 -0.33
N VAL A 579 -8.63 4.70 -1.57
CA VAL A 579 -9.65 4.01 -2.33
C VAL A 579 -8.97 3.14 -3.37
N SER A 580 -9.32 1.86 -3.38
CA SER A 580 -8.83 0.88 -4.35
C SER A 580 -9.97 0.33 -5.18
N ASP A 581 -9.68 -0.02 -6.43
CA ASP A 581 -10.65 -0.64 -7.34
C ASP A 581 -9.98 -1.63 -8.30
N TYR A 582 -10.78 -2.54 -8.86
CA TYR A 582 -10.36 -3.51 -9.86
C TYR A 582 -11.00 -3.14 -11.21
N PRO A 583 -10.31 -2.34 -12.04
CA PRO A 583 -10.80 -2.05 -13.38
C PRO A 583 -10.93 -3.35 -14.19
N PRO A 584 -11.82 -3.41 -15.20
CA PRO A 584 -11.99 -4.62 -16.00
C PRO A 584 -10.68 -5.02 -16.67
N GLN A 585 -10.18 -6.21 -16.33
CA GLN A 585 -8.96 -6.77 -16.90
C GLN A 585 -9.19 -8.25 -17.15
N PHE A 586 -9.23 -8.65 -18.43
CA PHE A 586 -9.47 -10.04 -18.83
C PHE A 586 -8.54 -11.01 -18.09
N VAL A 587 -7.26 -10.65 -17.96
CA VAL A 587 -6.24 -11.51 -17.37
C VAL A 587 -6.47 -11.80 -15.88
N TYR A 588 -6.85 -10.78 -15.09
CA TYR A 588 -7.16 -10.99 -13.68
C TYR A 588 -8.52 -11.67 -13.47
N ALA A 589 -9.50 -11.40 -14.34
CA ALA A 589 -10.77 -12.13 -14.33
C ALA A 589 -10.55 -13.62 -14.64
N LEU A 590 -9.71 -13.95 -15.63
CA LEU A 590 -9.32 -15.32 -15.97
C LEU A 590 -8.63 -16.01 -14.78
N ALA A 591 -7.64 -15.35 -14.18
CA ALA A 591 -6.93 -15.86 -12.99
C ALA A 591 -7.89 -16.11 -11.81
N ALA A 592 -8.76 -15.16 -11.50
CA ALA A 592 -9.75 -15.28 -10.44
C ALA A 592 -10.71 -16.45 -10.68
N ASN A 593 -11.21 -16.60 -11.90
CA ASN A 593 -12.10 -17.72 -12.26
C ASN A 593 -11.40 -19.08 -12.16
N ARG A 594 -10.11 -19.18 -12.49
CA ARG A 594 -9.34 -20.42 -12.30
C ARG A 594 -9.24 -20.82 -10.82
N ILE A 595 -8.97 -19.86 -9.94
CA ILE A 595 -8.92 -20.10 -8.48
C ILE A 595 -10.30 -20.48 -7.93
N LEU A 596 -11.36 -19.83 -8.41
CA LEU A 596 -12.74 -20.12 -7.99
C LEU A 596 -13.22 -21.49 -8.49
N ALA A 597 -12.77 -21.92 -9.68
CA ALA A 597 -13.11 -23.20 -10.27
C ALA A 597 -12.32 -24.37 -9.67
N SER A 598 -11.21 -24.12 -8.96
CA SER A 598 -10.39 -25.18 -8.38
C SER A 598 -11.00 -25.81 -7.13
N ASP A 599 -11.79 -25.06 -6.36
CA ASP A 599 -12.43 -25.52 -5.13
C ASP A 599 -13.66 -24.66 -4.80
N GLU A 600 -14.84 -25.30 -4.64
CA GLU A 600 -16.09 -24.64 -4.26
C GLU A 600 -16.01 -23.93 -2.90
N THR A 601 -15.09 -24.36 -2.01
CA THR A 601 -14.90 -23.65 -0.73
C THR A 601 -14.45 -22.21 -0.90
N HIS A 602 -13.76 -21.88 -2.01
CA HIS A 602 -13.38 -20.51 -2.34
C HIS A 602 -14.61 -19.64 -2.62
N TRP A 603 -15.59 -20.15 -3.37
CA TRP A 603 -16.86 -19.46 -3.63
C TRP A 603 -17.63 -19.18 -2.34
N ILE A 604 -17.76 -20.18 -1.47
CA ILE A 604 -18.47 -20.04 -0.19
C ILE A 604 -17.79 -18.96 0.68
N LYS A 605 -16.47 -18.99 0.80
CA LYS A 605 -15.71 -17.99 1.56
C LYS A 605 -15.83 -16.58 0.98
N CYS A 606 -15.79 -16.46 -0.35
CA CYS A 606 -16.03 -15.19 -1.04
C CYS A 606 -17.40 -14.60 -0.70
N ILE A 607 -18.47 -15.40 -0.80
CA ILE A 607 -19.85 -14.98 -0.49
C ILE A 607 -19.97 -14.55 0.98
N ASN A 608 -19.40 -15.35 1.90
CA ASN A 608 -19.41 -15.04 3.33
C ASN A 608 -18.70 -13.71 3.64
N LEU A 609 -17.53 -13.47 3.03
CA LEU A 609 -16.79 -12.22 3.19
C LEU A 609 -17.57 -11.02 2.65
N LEU A 610 -18.26 -11.16 1.51
CA LEU A 610 -19.11 -10.10 0.97
C LEU A 610 -20.27 -9.77 1.91
N ALA A 611 -20.91 -10.78 2.49
CA ALA A 611 -21.98 -10.59 3.46
C ALA A 611 -21.50 -9.83 4.71
N VAL A 612 -20.29 -10.14 5.19
CA VAL A 612 -19.67 -9.51 6.38
C VAL A 612 -19.11 -8.12 6.10
N ALA A 613 -18.67 -7.82 4.87
CA ALA A 613 -18.13 -6.51 4.51
C ALA A 613 -19.20 -5.50 4.06
N LYS A 614 -20.44 -5.97 3.78
CA LYS A 614 -21.60 -5.12 3.46
C LYS A 614 -22.64 -4.92 4.58
N PRO A 615 -22.35 -4.81 5.90
CA PRO A 615 -23.33 -4.30 6.84
C PRO A 615 -23.40 -2.77 6.67
N ARG A 616 -24.53 -2.28 6.14
CA ARG A 616 -24.95 -0.86 5.97
C ARG A 616 -24.59 -0.12 4.67
N GLN A 617 -24.81 -0.74 3.51
CA GLN A 617 -25.02 0.03 2.26
C GLN A 617 -26.48 0.03 1.77
N PHE A 618 -27.39 -0.68 2.44
CA PHE A 618 -28.80 -0.79 2.03
C PHE A 618 -29.79 0.05 2.87
N LEU A 619 -29.30 0.92 3.76
CA LEU A 619 -30.16 1.82 4.57
C LEU A 619 -29.60 3.24 4.61
N VAL A 620 -29.31 3.82 3.45
CA VAL A 620 -29.34 5.27 3.25
C VAL A 620 -29.96 5.50 1.88
N THR A 621 -31.28 5.62 1.84
CA THR A 621 -31.95 6.36 0.76
C THR A 621 -31.68 7.85 1.02
N GLU A 622 -30.47 8.30 0.71
CA GLU A 622 -30.27 9.70 0.38
C GLU A 622 -30.61 9.87 -1.10
N PRO A 623 -31.37 10.91 -1.47
CA PRO A 623 -31.70 11.13 -2.86
C PRO A 623 -30.40 11.34 -3.64
N ILE A 624 -30.23 10.53 -4.68
CA ILE A 624 -29.22 10.69 -5.71
C ILE A 624 -29.30 12.14 -6.20
N ARG A 625 -28.37 13.00 -5.77
CA ARG A 625 -28.05 14.20 -6.52
C ARG A 625 -27.29 13.73 -7.76
N SER A 626 -27.99 13.84 -8.87
CA SER A 626 -27.50 13.67 -10.24
C SER A 626 -26.05 14.14 -10.42
N PRO A 627 -25.17 13.36 -11.06
CA PRO A 627 -23.93 13.86 -11.65
C PRO A 627 -24.27 14.58 -12.97
N MET A 628 -24.94 15.72 -12.86
CA MET A 628 -24.98 16.76 -13.88
C MET A 628 -24.70 18.06 -13.12
N ASP A 629 -23.42 18.41 -13.05
CA ASP A 629 -22.88 19.77 -12.92
C ASP A 629 -21.34 19.68 -12.80
N ILE A 630 -20.74 19.04 -13.80
CA ILE A 630 -19.39 19.39 -14.24
C ILE A 630 -19.57 19.66 -15.73
N GLN A 631 -19.76 20.95 -16.06
CA GLN A 631 -19.73 21.43 -17.43
C GLN A 631 -18.34 21.10 -18.01
N CYS A 632 -18.30 20.00 -18.75
CA CYS A 632 -17.29 19.75 -19.77
C CYS A 632 -17.60 20.66 -20.95
N ASP A 633 -16.92 21.80 -21.06
CA ASP A 633 -16.87 22.56 -22.30
C ASP A 633 -15.99 21.82 -23.33
N TRP A 634 -16.60 20.85 -24.01
CA TRP A 634 -16.14 20.38 -25.32
C TRP A 634 -17.03 21.03 -26.38
N GLN A 635 -16.70 22.24 -26.81
CA GLN A 635 -17.27 22.81 -28.03
C GLN A 635 -16.62 22.14 -29.25
N ILE A 636 -17.31 21.14 -29.79
CA ILE A 636 -17.12 20.69 -31.17
C ILE A 636 -17.76 21.75 -32.06
N SER A 637 -16.94 22.61 -32.65
CA SER A 637 -17.31 23.43 -33.80
C SER A 637 -17.53 22.49 -34.99
N SER A 638 -18.79 22.34 -35.36
CA SER A 638 -19.19 21.83 -36.67
C SER A 638 -19.79 22.99 -37.45
N LYS A 639 -19.30 23.22 -38.67
CA LYS A 639 -20.03 23.74 -39.83
C LYS A 639 -19.07 23.98 -41.01
N PRO A 640 -19.59 23.91 -42.25
CA PRO A 640 -20.53 22.96 -42.83
C PRO A 640 -19.82 21.84 -43.58
#